data_AF-A0A416NP54-F1
#
_entry.id   AF-A0A416NP54-F1
#
_cell.length_a   1.000
_cell.length_b   1.000
_cell.length_c   1.000
_cell.angle_alpha   90.00
_cell.angle_beta   90.00
_cell.angle_gamma   90.00
#
_symmetry.space_group_name_H-M   'P 1'
#
loop_
_entity.id
_entity.type
_entity.pdbx_description
1 polymer ?
#
loop_
_entity_poly.entity_id
_entity_poly.type
_entity_poly.pdbx_seq_one_letter_code
_entity_poly.pdbx_strand_id
1 'polypeptide(L)'
;MTYDENVFKEKANRKARKIWIVFAVLLSANYGSDASGGLYPTTSYLIFLALCWLPLIFGEVLLRVKGWATELYRYDLVIGYGIFYTFVICTTASPIAFTYILPVTSLLVLYKNRKFMINCGIANALIIVGAAVYRYMLGFNSASDMKNYQLQLSCIILCYICYVMSIRHLNESDGAMTDSIRADLHRVVTTVEQVKSSSNIILDGITVVRELASENKHGSDIVMLGMNELTDNNNMLQDRTTSSTQMTSDIRAQVENVVALIGEMITLVEKTQSHSGVSAEDLKSLVNTAATMSQLSTELENVLENFRQEFEMVKQETGTIEKITNQTNLLALNASIEAARAGEAGKGFAVVADQIRTLSTETHASSDQIRDALSRLDATSAKMTSSIEETLKLIQITLEKVTQTGDNVNQIASDSVQLGNHIQVVDNAIKEVENSNTQLVSNMEQVSNIVDTITTCITHSSRTSERMLSKYQETADNINTIEDVMENMMCDLGIGGFMGIEDIKPGMKIDLQLVGQEDVQYLGELIEQLPEGLLVSCQKKLTVNGSASCMLQVTAGNILYCWDKATISPAPESGEHAFRITITTRPRINNRRKYPRMDLNNTCTIKFKNSDTEYAATMENISANGFAFLATDKIFTQSKNADVIITIHDFALPNHNVLEGRIIRCSDDNGLYIVGCQMPEDNFYILEYVENNLNK
;
A
#
# COMPACT_ATOMS: atom_id res chain seq x y z
N MET A 1 -2.37 6.24 56.92
CA MET A 1 -2.39 6.05 58.39
C MET A 1 -2.01 7.37 59.05
N THR A 2 -2.97 8.09 59.61
CA THR A 2 -2.70 9.30 60.40
C THR A 2 -2.24 8.87 61.79
N TYR A 3 -0.97 9.15 62.10
CA TYR A 3 -0.41 8.97 63.44
C TYR A 3 -1.12 9.94 64.40
N ASP A 4 -1.95 9.41 65.30
CA ASP A 4 -2.58 10.22 66.35
C ASP A 4 -1.82 10.07 67.67
N GLU A 5 -1.00 11.07 67.95
CA GLU A 5 -0.17 11.17 69.16
C GLU A 5 -1.02 11.13 70.44
N ASN A 6 -2.26 11.59 70.39
CA ASN A 6 -3.15 11.67 71.55
C ASN A 6 -3.57 10.28 72.04
N VAL A 7 -3.74 9.32 71.13
CA VAL A 7 -4.11 7.93 71.47
C VAL A 7 -3.00 7.26 72.28
N PHE A 8 -1.73 7.56 71.97
CA PHE A 8 -0.59 7.03 72.72
C PHE A 8 -0.47 7.68 74.10
N LYS A 9 -0.63 9.01 74.19
CA LYS A 9 -0.65 9.74 75.48
C LYS A 9 -1.75 9.25 76.40
N GLU A 10 -2.95 9.03 75.87
CA GLU A 10 -4.08 8.47 76.61
C GLU A 10 -3.79 7.06 77.13
N LYS A 11 -3.25 6.16 76.29
CA LYS A 11 -2.88 4.80 76.71
C LYS A 11 -1.81 4.81 77.82
N ALA A 12 -0.82 5.70 77.71
CA ALA A 12 0.23 5.87 78.73
C ALA A 12 -0.36 6.33 80.07
N ASN A 13 -1.19 7.39 80.06
CA ASN A 13 -1.85 7.91 81.27
C ASN A 13 -2.75 6.87 81.94
N ARG A 14 -3.54 6.12 81.16
CA ARG A 14 -4.41 5.04 81.67
C ARG A 14 -3.62 3.92 82.32
N LYS A 15 -2.49 3.49 81.72
CA LYS A 15 -1.62 2.46 82.29
C LYS A 15 -0.94 2.94 83.57
N ALA A 16 -0.39 4.16 83.56
CA ALA A 16 0.26 4.74 84.73
C ALA A 16 -0.69 4.85 85.93
N ARG A 17 -1.94 5.27 85.69
CA ARG A 17 -3.01 5.26 86.71
C ARG A 17 -3.26 3.88 87.31
N LYS A 18 -3.51 2.87 86.47
CA LYS A 18 -3.82 1.51 86.96
C LYS A 18 -2.69 0.94 87.82
N ILE A 19 -1.45 1.09 87.35
CA ILE A 19 -0.28 0.59 88.06
C ILE A 19 -0.09 1.35 89.38
N TRP A 20 -0.30 2.66 89.38
CA TRP A 20 -0.20 3.43 90.62
C TRP A 20 -1.27 3.03 91.64
N ILE A 21 -2.52 2.79 91.23
CA ILE A 21 -3.57 2.30 92.15
C ILE A 21 -3.14 0.99 92.80
N VAL A 22 -2.66 0.03 92.01
CA VAL A 22 -2.14 -1.25 92.53
C VAL A 22 -1.00 -1.01 93.52
N PHE A 23 -0.08 -0.11 93.18
CA PHE A 23 1.05 0.23 94.02
C PHE A 23 0.65 0.88 95.34
N ALA A 24 -0.28 1.85 95.32
CA ALA A 24 -0.78 2.52 96.51
C ALA A 24 -1.50 1.54 97.46
N VAL A 25 -2.28 0.60 96.93
CA VAL A 25 -2.93 -0.46 97.72
C VAL A 25 -1.90 -1.35 98.41
N LEU A 26 -0.88 -1.82 97.66
CA LEU A 26 0.17 -2.68 98.21
C LEU A 26 0.99 -1.97 99.30
N LEU A 27 1.38 -0.72 99.07
CA LEU A 27 2.13 0.07 100.04
C LEU A 27 1.32 0.39 101.29
N SER A 28 0.04 0.72 101.12
CA SER A 28 -0.87 0.97 102.25
C SER A 28 -1.04 -0.28 103.11
N ALA A 29 -1.20 -1.45 102.50
CA ALA A 29 -1.31 -2.72 103.21
C ALA A 29 -0.02 -3.07 103.97
N ASN A 30 1.15 -2.89 103.33
CA ASN A 30 2.43 -3.19 103.95
C ASN A 30 2.73 -2.26 105.15
N TYR A 31 2.60 -0.94 104.97
CA TYR A 31 2.85 0.02 106.05
C TYR A 31 1.81 -0.10 107.18
N GLY A 32 0.57 -0.47 106.85
CA GLY A 32 -0.48 -0.77 107.83
C GLY A 32 -0.17 -2.01 108.66
N SER A 33 0.38 -3.06 108.03
CA SER A 33 0.87 -4.25 108.75
C SER A 33 1.97 -3.86 109.74
N ASP A 34 2.95 -3.06 109.32
CA ASP A 34 4.04 -2.60 110.19
C ASP A 34 3.53 -1.72 111.36
N ALA A 35 2.56 -0.84 111.10
CA ALA A 35 1.94 -0.03 112.14
C ALA A 35 1.15 -0.89 113.15
N SER A 36 0.45 -1.93 112.68
CA SER A 36 -0.27 -2.87 113.56
C SER A 36 0.66 -3.72 114.42
N GLY A 37 1.86 -4.02 113.92
CA GLY A 37 2.94 -4.72 114.62
C GLY A 37 3.73 -3.85 115.61
N GLY A 38 3.35 -2.57 115.77
CA GLY A 38 3.97 -1.64 116.71
C GLY A 38 5.28 -1.00 116.23
N LEU A 39 5.69 -1.19 114.97
CA LEU A 39 6.91 -0.61 114.40
C LEU A 39 6.80 0.90 114.16
N TYR A 40 5.59 1.40 113.94
CA TYR A 40 5.34 2.83 113.67
C TYR A 40 4.16 3.37 114.48
N PRO A 41 4.21 4.64 114.91
CA PRO A 41 3.06 5.31 115.53
C PRO A 41 1.86 5.34 114.58
N THR A 42 0.65 5.18 115.13
CA THR A 42 -0.60 5.21 114.37
C THR A 42 -0.81 6.55 113.64
N THR A 43 -0.26 7.64 114.19
CA THR A 43 -0.25 8.98 113.58
C THR A 43 0.58 9.02 112.28
N SER A 44 1.74 8.36 112.24
CA SER A 44 2.58 8.28 111.04
C SER A 44 1.92 7.48 109.91
N TYR A 45 1.14 6.44 110.26
CA TYR A 45 0.38 5.67 109.27
C TYR A 45 -0.75 6.50 108.62
N LEU A 46 -1.44 7.35 109.37
CA LEU A 46 -2.46 8.24 108.81
C LEU A 46 -1.85 9.28 107.84
N ILE A 47 -0.68 9.83 108.18
CA ILE A 47 0.06 10.74 107.31
C ILE A 47 0.55 10.01 106.04
N PHE A 48 1.03 8.77 106.18
CA PHE A 48 1.43 7.92 105.06
C PHE A 48 0.27 7.67 104.09
N LEU A 49 -0.90 7.27 104.59
CA LEU A 49 -2.10 7.06 103.78
C LEU A 49 -2.52 8.34 103.05
N ALA A 50 -2.55 9.47 103.74
CA ALA A 50 -2.90 10.75 103.13
C ALA A 50 -1.93 11.10 101.98
N LEU A 51 -0.61 11.05 102.22
CA LEU A 51 0.39 11.39 101.20
C LEU A 51 0.45 10.39 100.03
N CYS A 52 0.14 9.12 100.25
CA CYS A 52 0.13 8.09 99.19
C CYS A 52 -1.07 8.24 98.25
N TRP A 53 -2.25 8.55 98.80
CA TRP A 53 -3.51 8.61 98.06
C TRP A 53 -3.88 9.99 97.51
N LEU A 54 -3.39 11.08 98.10
CA LEU A 54 -3.71 12.44 97.65
C LEU A 54 -3.27 12.71 96.19
N PRO A 55 -2.05 12.32 95.74
CA PRO A 55 -1.67 12.42 94.33
C PRO A 55 -2.59 11.65 93.39
N LEU A 56 -3.05 10.46 93.77
CA LEU A 56 -4.00 9.68 92.96
C LEU A 56 -5.33 10.41 92.77
N ILE A 57 -5.86 10.99 93.86
CA ILE A 57 -7.14 11.70 93.83
C ILE A 57 -7.01 12.97 92.99
N PHE A 58 -5.92 13.73 93.17
CA PHE A 58 -5.66 14.92 92.36
C PHE A 58 -5.46 14.58 90.88
N GLY A 59 -4.70 13.52 90.58
CA GLY A 59 -4.49 13.01 89.23
C GLY A 59 -5.77 12.54 88.55
N GLU A 60 -6.69 11.91 89.28
CA GLU A 60 -8.02 11.50 88.77
C GLU A 60 -8.84 12.72 88.34
N VAL A 61 -8.87 13.76 89.18
CA VAL A 61 -9.56 15.02 88.86
C VAL A 61 -8.91 15.67 87.63
N LEU A 62 -7.58 15.70 87.59
CA LEU A 62 -6.84 16.30 86.49
C LEU A 62 -7.10 15.59 85.14
N LEU A 63 -7.15 14.25 85.13
CA LEU A 63 -7.49 13.46 83.93
C LEU A 63 -8.92 13.68 83.46
N ARG A 64 -9.88 13.89 84.38
CA ARG A 64 -11.29 14.15 84.04
C ARG A 64 -11.52 15.57 83.52
N VAL A 65 -10.79 16.56 84.03
CA VAL A 65 -10.96 17.98 83.66
C VAL A 65 -10.21 18.34 82.39
N LYS A 66 -8.96 17.89 82.24
CA LYS A 66 -8.08 18.24 81.09
C LYS A 66 -8.08 17.19 79.98
N GLY A 67 -8.77 16.06 80.17
CA GLY A 67 -8.81 14.95 79.24
C GLY A 67 -7.68 13.93 79.42
N TRP A 68 -7.91 12.71 78.94
CA TRP A 68 -7.04 11.56 79.19
C TRP A 68 -5.67 11.63 78.50
N ALA A 69 -5.48 12.51 77.52
CA ALA A 69 -4.20 12.71 76.82
C ALA A 69 -3.33 13.83 77.44
N THR A 70 -3.76 14.43 78.56
CA THR A 70 -3.03 15.54 79.19
C THR A 70 -1.60 15.17 79.61
N GLU A 71 -0.65 16.06 79.32
CA GLU A 71 0.75 15.88 79.77
C GLU A 71 0.96 16.25 81.24
N LEU A 72 0.02 16.97 81.86
CA LEU A 72 0.14 17.41 83.24
C LEU A 72 0.11 16.24 84.24
N TYR A 73 -0.49 15.10 83.86
CA TYR A 73 -0.58 13.91 84.70
C TYR A 73 0.79 13.33 85.04
N ARG A 74 1.78 13.42 84.15
CA ARG A 74 3.15 12.95 84.45
C ARG A 74 3.81 13.77 85.57
N TYR A 75 3.50 15.07 85.66
CA TYR A 75 4.05 15.95 86.70
C TYR A 75 3.38 15.69 88.04
N ASP A 76 2.06 15.49 88.04
CA ASP A 76 1.31 15.08 89.23
C ASP A 76 1.86 13.77 89.83
N LEU A 77 2.09 12.76 88.98
CA LEU A 77 2.75 11.52 89.39
C LEU A 77 4.13 11.79 90.02
N VAL A 78 4.99 12.61 89.41
CA VAL A 78 6.35 12.80 89.97
C VAL A 78 6.36 13.65 91.23
N ILE A 79 5.65 14.77 91.24
CA ILE A 79 5.64 15.72 92.36
C ILE A 79 4.91 15.10 93.54
N GLY A 80 3.73 14.55 93.30
CA GLY A 80 2.95 13.86 94.32
C GLY A 80 3.69 12.65 94.88
N TYR A 81 4.34 11.83 94.03
CA TYR A 81 5.18 10.75 94.53
C TYR A 81 6.38 11.26 95.30
N GLY A 82 7.05 12.30 94.82
CA GLY A 82 8.28 12.83 95.41
C GLY A 82 8.06 13.29 96.85
N ILE A 83 6.92 13.92 97.12
CA ILE A 83 6.51 14.32 98.48
C ILE A 83 6.31 13.08 99.36
N PHE A 84 5.54 12.10 98.87
CA PHE A 84 5.31 10.83 99.57
C PHE A 84 6.64 10.09 99.85
N TYR A 85 7.50 9.98 98.83
CA TYR A 85 8.80 9.31 98.89
C TYR A 85 9.73 9.98 99.90
N THR A 86 9.76 11.32 99.93
CA THR A 86 10.54 12.09 100.92
C THR A 86 10.10 11.76 102.34
N PHE A 87 8.78 11.73 102.58
CA PHE A 87 8.22 11.35 103.89
C PHE A 87 8.63 9.92 104.27
N VAL A 88 8.51 8.96 103.35
CA VAL A 88 8.84 7.55 103.63
C VAL A 88 10.33 7.40 103.97
N ILE A 89 11.24 7.99 103.20
CA ILE A 89 12.68 7.92 103.50
C ILE A 89 13.04 8.68 104.77
N CYS A 90 12.36 9.77 105.14
CA CYS A 90 12.68 10.45 106.39
C CYS A 90 12.19 9.72 107.64
N THR A 91 11.14 8.89 107.52
CA THR A 91 10.44 8.29 108.67
C THR A 91 10.70 6.81 108.90
N THR A 92 11.06 6.04 107.87
CA THR A 92 11.28 4.59 108.00
C THR A 92 12.67 4.24 108.51
N ALA A 93 12.81 3.20 109.33
CA ALA A 93 14.12 2.64 109.67
C ALA A 93 14.67 1.68 108.60
N SER A 94 13.86 1.26 107.62
CA SER A 94 14.22 0.23 106.64
C SER A 94 15.26 0.72 105.63
N PRO A 95 16.41 0.04 105.47
CA PRO A 95 17.41 0.36 104.45
C PRO A 95 16.92 0.17 103.01
N ILE A 96 15.83 -0.58 102.80
CA ILE A 96 15.31 -0.97 101.47
C ILE A 96 14.26 0.04 100.96
N ALA A 97 13.80 0.99 101.78
CA ALA A 97 12.72 1.92 101.44
C ALA A 97 13.00 2.80 100.20
N PHE A 98 14.28 3.02 99.86
CA PHE A 98 14.64 3.74 98.64
C PHE A 98 14.10 3.08 97.35
N THR A 99 13.90 1.76 97.37
CA THR A 99 13.39 0.97 96.24
C THR A 99 11.96 1.32 95.83
N TYR A 100 11.19 1.98 96.70
CA TYR A 100 9.83 2.40 96.39
C TYR A 100 9.76 3.38 95.21
N ILE A 101 10.85 4.07 94.87
CA ILE A 101 10.90 4.93 93.68
C ILE A 101 10.85 4.15 92.35
N LEU A 102 11.33 2.89 92.33
CA LEU A 102 11.57 2.13 91.10
C LEU A 102 10.31 1.86 90.27
N PRO A 103 9.15 1.50 90.86
CA PRO A 103 7.91 1.33 90.10
C PRO A 103 7.46 2.63 89.43
N VAL A 104 7.59 3.77 90.11
CA VAL A 104 7.21 5.07 89.55
C VAL A 104 8.17 5.48 88.44
N THR A 105 9.48 5.29 88.61
CA THR A 105 10.44 5.57 87.53
C THR A 105 10.21 4.68 86.32
N SER A 106 9.83 3.42 86.52
CA SER A 106 9.45 2.51 85.43
C SER A 106 8.22 3.03 84.66
N LEU A 107 7.25 3.64 85.35
CA LEU A 107 6.10 4.28 84.70
C LEU A 107 6.49 5.50 83.87
N LEU A 108 7.50 6.25 84.30
CA LEU A 108 7.95 7.44 83.59
C LEU A 108 8.59 7.12 82.23
N VAL A 109 9.10 5.90 82.05
CA VAL A 109 9.62 5.42 80.75
C VAL A 109 8.56 5.45 79.66
N LEU A 110 7.28 5.22 80.02
CA LEU A 110 6.17 5.21 79.06
C LEU A 110 5.94 6.56 78.37
N TYR A 111 6.37 7.66 78.98
CA TYR A 111 6.25 9.00 78.41
C TYR A 111 7.38 9.36 77.45
N LYS A 112 8.39 8.49 77.31
CA LYS A 112 9.53 8.61 76.38
C LYS A 112 10.26 9.97 76.41
N ASN A 113 10.17 10.71 77.52
CA ASN A 113 10.74 12.04 77.65
C ASN A 113 12.07 11.99 78.41
N ARG A 114 13.18 12.02 77.65
CA ARG A 114 14.54 11.95 78.18
C ARG A 114 14.86 13.08 79.17
N LYS A 115 14.54 14.32 78.81
CA LYS A 115 14.86 15.51 79.64
C LYS A 115 14.10 15.46 80.96
N PHE A 116 12.83 15.05 80.90
CA PHE A 116 12.01 14.87 82.09
C PHE A 116 12.56 13.77 83.02
N MET A 117 12.98 12.63 82.47
CA MET A 117 13.55 11.54 83.26
C MET A 117 14.86 11.95 83.97
N ILE A 118 15.73 12.70 83.29
CA ILE A 118 16.97 13.23 83.89
C ILE A 118 16.65 14.15 85.07
N ASN A 119 15.71 15.09 84.89
CA ASN A 119 15.29 16.00 85.95
C ASN A 119 14.71 15.27 87.16
N CYS A 120 13.94 14.20 86.93
CA CYS A 120 13.42 13.35 88.01
C CYS A 120 14.55 12.62 88.76
N GLY A 121 15.57 12.14 88.04
CA GLY A 121 16.74 11.49 88.64
C GLY A 121 17.54 12.44 89.54
N ILE A 122 17.76 13.68 89.09
CA ILE A 122 18.43 14.71 89.89
C ILE A 122 17.62 15.02 91.15
N ALA A 123 16.31 15.25 91.02
CA ALA A 123 15.43 15.55 92.16
C ALA A 123 15.42 14.42 93.20
N ASN A 124 15.31 13.16 92.77
CA ASN A 124 15.28 12.02 93.69
C ASN A 124 16.64 11.74 94.34
N ALA A 125 17.75 11.96 93.62
CA ALA A 125 19.09 11.90 94.23
C ALA A 125 19.24 12.96 95.34
N LEU A 126 18.73 14.18 95.13
CA LEU A 126 18.72 15.23 96.14
C LEU A 126 17.84 14.88 97.35
N ILE A 127 16.68 14.23 97.14
CA ILE A 127 15.82 13.74 98.23
C ILE A 127 16.56 12.72 99.08
N ILE A 128 17.29 11.77 98.47
CA ILE A 128 18.07 10.75 99.19
C ILE A 128 19.20 11.40 100.00
N VAL A 129 19.94 12.34 99.38
CA VAL A 129 21.02 13.08 100.06
C VAL A 129 20.46 13.90 101.23
N GLY A 130 19.36 14.63 101.02
CA GLY A 130 18.71 15.42 102.06
C GLY A 130 18.21 14.57 103.23
N ALA A 131 17.61 13.41 102.93
CA ALA A 131 17.15 12.49 103.96
C ALA A 131 18.30 11.82 104.72
N ALA A 132 19.42 11.51 104.05
CA ALA A 132 20.64 11.02 104.70
C ALA A 132 21.22 12.05 105.67
N VAL A 133 21.26 13.34 105.28
CA VAL A 133 21.68 14.44 106.16
C VAL A 133 20.74 14.59 107.36
N TYR A 134 19.42 14.50 107.14
CA TYR A 134 18.44 14.57 108.23
C TYR A 134 18.59 13.43 109.25
N ARG A 135 18.77 12.19 108.78
CA ARG A 135 19.00 11.03 109.65
C ARG A 135 20.36 11.10 110.37
N TYR A 136 21.38 11.64 109.73
CA TYR A 136 22.67 11.91 110.36
C TYR A 136 22.51 12.89 111.55
N MET A 137 21.71 13.95 111.39
CA MET A 137 21.42 14.91 112.47
C MET A 137 20.64 14.29 113.64
N LEU A 138 19.82 13.25 113.39
CA LEU A 138 19.08 12.50 114.41
C LEU A 138 19.94 11.47 115.17
N GLY A 139 21.24 11.38 114.88
CA GLY A 139 22.19 10.49 115.58
C GLY A 139 22.44 9.13 114.91
N PHE A 140 21.88 8.88 113.72
CA PHE A 140 22.13 7.65 112.95
C PHE A 140 23.41 7.77 112.10
N ASN A 141 24.56 7.63 112.75
CA ASN A 141 25.89 7.83 112.14
C ASN A 141 26.81 6.59 112.20
N SER A 142 26.26 5.38 112.30
CA SER A 142 27.08 4.16 112.33
C SER A 142 27.78 3.92 110.99
N ALA A 143 28.88 3.15 111.01
CA ALA A 143 29.57 2.73 109.79
C ALA A 143 28.66 1.93 108.83
N SER A 144 27.62 1.27 109.36
CA SER A 144 26.59 0.58 108.58
C SER A 144 25.66 1.57 107.87
N ASP A 145 25.26 2.65 108.54
CA ASP A 145 24.37 3.67 107.98
C ASP A 145 25.04 4.43 106.82
N MET A 146 26.32 4.76 106.97
CA MET A 146 27.08 5.41 105.91
C MET A 146 27.18 4.54 104.64
N LYS A 147 27.41 3.23 104.80
CA LYS A 147 27.38 2.28 103.67
C LYS A 147 26.01 2.20 103.02
N ASN A 148 24.94 2.22 103.80
CA ASN A 148 23.57 2.20 103.28
C ASN A 148 23.27 3.47 102.45
N TYR A 149 23.63 4.67 102.91
CA TYR A 149 23.42 5.91 102.14
C TYR A 149 24.20 5.90 100.81
N GLN A 150 25.45 5.43 100.83
CA GLN A 150 26.27 5.30 99.62
C GLN A 150 25.65 4.32 98.62
N LEU A 151 25.16 3.16 99.10
CA LEU A 151 24.51 2.16 98.26
C LEU A 151 23.20 2.69 97.66
N GLN A 152 22.38 3.38 98.44
CA GLN A 152 21.11 3.96 97.98
C GLN A 152 21.33 4.98 96.86
N LEU A 153 22.26 5.92 97.04
CA LEU A 153 22.58 6.93 96.04
C LEU A 153 23.14 6.28 94.76
N SER A 154 24.06 5.33 94.90
CA SER A 154 24.69 4.65 93.75
C SER A 154 23.68 3.83 92.95
N CYS A 155 22.80 3.08 93.62
CA CYS A 155 21.75 2.28 92.97
C CYS A 155 20.75 3.16 92.21
N ILE A 156 20.31 4.28 92.79
CA ILE A 156 19.36 5.17 92.12
C ILE A 156 19.99 5.89 90.93
N ILE A 157 21.23 6.37 91.05
CA ILE A 157 21.95 6.97 89.92
C ILE A 157 22.07 5.95 88.78
N LEU A 158 22.48 4.71 89.08
CA LEU A 158 22.60 3.65 88.08
C LEU A 158 21.26 3.31 87.42
N CYS A 159 20.18 3.17 88.20
CA CYS A 159 18.84 2.93 87.67
C CYS A 159 18.38 4.04 86.71
N TYR A 160 18.59 5.32 87.07
CA TYR A 160 18.22 6.44 86.21
C TYR A 160 19.07 6.52 84.93
N ILE A 161 20.36 6.19 84.99
CA ILE A 161 21.20 6.06 83.78
C ILE A 161 20.62 4.98 82.87
N CYS A 162 20.29 3.80 83.41
CA CYS A 162 19.68 2.72 82.64
C CYS A 162 18.36 3.17 81.99
N TYR A 163 17.45 3.80 82.73
CA TYR A 163 16.18 4.27 82.17
C TYR A 163 16.36 5.34 81.09
N VAL A 164 17.30 6.27 81.27
CA VAL A 164 17.62 7.30 80.26
C VAL A 164 18.18 6.66 78.98
N MET A 165 19.04 5.65 79.11
CA MET A 165 19.54 4.89 77.96
C MET A 165 18.43 4.09 77.27
N SER A 166 17.54 3.45 78.02
CA SER A 166 16.38 2.74 77.45
C SER A 166 15.45 3.67 76.67
N ILE A 167 15.14 4.86 77.19
CA ILE A 167 14.33 5.86 76.47
C ILE A 167 15.03 6.30 75.18
N ARG A 168 16.34 6.52 75.22
CA ARG A 168 17.12 6.92 74.04
C ARG A 168 17.03 5.86 72.94
N HIS A 169 17.31 4.59 73.26
CA HIS A 169 17.24 3.50 72.28
C HIS A 169 15.82 3.33 71.72
N LEU A 170 14.80 3.48 72.55
CA LEU A 170 13.40 3.36 72.12
C LEU A 170 13.01 4.46 71.12
N ASN A 171 13.46 5.71 71.35
CA ASN A 171 13.21 6.81 70.41
C ASN A 171 13.99 6.66 69.10
N GLU A 172 15.26 6.22 69.16
CA GLU A 172 16.07 5.96 67.96
C GLU A 172 15.47 4.83 67.10
N SER A 173 15.00 3.73 67.73
CA SER A 173 14.38 2.60 67.04
C SER A 173 13.06 2.96 66.35
N ASP A 174 12.17 3.71 67.00
CA ASP A 174 10.88 4.11 66.42
C ASP A 174 11.08 5.07 65.22
N GLY A 175 12.08 5.96 65.32
CA GLY A 175 12.47 6.87 64.23
C GLY A 175 12.94 6.10 63.00
N ALA A 176 13.91 5.19 63.18
CA ALA A 176 14.44 4.36 62.09
C ALA A 176 13.36 3.51 61.40
N MET A 177 12.44 2.92 62.18
CA MET A 177 11.33 2.14 61.63
C MET A 177 10.36 3.01 60.81
N THR A 178 10.04 4.20 61.29
CA THR A 178 9.14 5.14 60.59
C THR A 178 9.75 5.63 59.28
N ASP A 179 11.05 5.94 59.28
CA ASP A 179 11.76 6.37 58.08
C ASP A 179 11.88 5.25 57.04
N SER A 180 12.11 3.99 57.46
CA SER A 180 12.11 2.83 56.56
C SER A 180 10.74 2.63 55.91
N ILE A 181 9.65 2.70 56.68
CA ILE A 181 8.29 2.57 56.13
C ILE A 181 7.99 3.68 55.13
N ARG A 182 8.43 4.92 55.40
CA ARG A 182 8.26 6.04 54.47
C ARG A 182 9.04 5.81 53.18
N ALA A 183 10.28 5.35 53.26
CA ALA A 183 11.11 5.04 52.09
C ALA A 183 10.52 3.91 51.24
N ASP A 184 9.99 2.85 51.88
CA ASP A 184 9.33 1.75 51.17
C ASP A 184 8.03 2.19 50.50
N LEU A 185 7.21 2.99 51.18
CA LEU A 185 6.01 3.59 50.57
C LEU A 185 6.35 4.47 49.37
N HIS A 186 7.38 5.30 49.48
CA HIS A 186 7.81 6.13 48.34
C HIS A 186 8.26 5.27 47.16
N ARG A 187 9.04 4.21 47.41
CA ARG A 187 9.46 3.28 46.35
C ARG A 187 8.27 2.60 45.68
N VAL A 188 7.28 2.17 46.44
CA VAL A 188 6.05 1.57 45.90
C VAL A 188 5.30 2.56 45.02
N VAL A 189 5.09 3.81 45.47
CA VAL A 189 4.40 4.85 44.69
C VAL A 189 5.15 5.16 43.39
N THR A 190 6.48 5.31 43.43
CA THR A 190 7.26 5.59 42.22
C THR A 190 7.22 4.42 41.22
N THR A 191 7.28 3.18 41.71
CA THR A 191 7.18 1.99 40.85
C THR A 191 5.81 1.92 40.17
N VAL A 192 4.77 2.22 40.94
CA VAL A 192 3.38 2.37 40.46
C VAL A 192 3.31 3.41 39.32
N GLU A 193 3.81 4.62 39.52
CA GLU A 193 3.80 5.67 38.48
C GLU A 193 4.56 5.25 37.21
N GLN A 194 5.70 4.57 37.35
CA GLN A 194 6.47 4.04 36.23
C GLN A 194 5.71 2.96 35.44
N VAL A 195 5.04 2.04 36.13
CA VAL A 195 4.23 1.00 35.48
C VAL A 195 3.06 1.64 34.74
N LYS A 196 2.37 2.62 35.35
CA LYS A 196 1.30 3.37 34.68
C LYS A 196 1.78 4.06 33.40
N SER A 197 2.89 4.80 33.48
CA SER A 197 3.46 5.46 32.31
C SER A 197 3.82 4.46 31.21
N SER A 198 4.37 3.31 31.58
CA SER A 198 4.74 2.26 30.62
C SER A 198 3.49 1.66 29.95
N SER A 199 2.42 1.41 30.70
CA SER A 199 1.15 0.91 30.15
C SER A 199 0.52 1.87 29.16
N ASN A 200 0.56 3.19 29.42
CA ASN A 200 0.07 4.19 28.46
C ASN A 200 0.85 4.17 27.15
N ILE A 201 2.19 4.12 27.21
CA ILE A 201 3.04 4.02 26.02
C ILE A 201 2.72 2.74 25.23
N ILE A 202 2.44 1.63 25.92
CA ILE A 202 2.04 0.37 25.26
C ILE A 202 0.70 0.52 24.54
N LEU A 203 -0.31 1.16 25.16
CA LEU A 203 -1.61 1.41 24.53
C LEU A 203 -1.50 2.30 23.28
N ASP A 204 -0.65 3.32 23.31
CA ASP A 204 -0.36 4.14 22.14
C ASP A 204 0.31 3.30 21.04
N GLY A 205 1.28 2.46 21.40
CA GLY A 205 1.92 1.51 20.48
C GLY A 205 0.94 0.53 19.84
N ILE A 206 -0.02 0.01 20.61
CA ILE A 206 -1.07 -0.89 20.11
C ILE A 206 -1.92 -0.21 19.03
N THR A 207 -2.25 1.08 19.23
CA THR A 207 -3.03 1.85 18.25
C THR A 207 -2.29 1.94 16.91
N VAL A 208 -0.99 2.23 16.95
CA VAL A 208 -0.13 2.28 15.74
C VAL A 208 -0.06 0.91 15.06
N VAL A 209 0.14 -0.17 15.82
CA VAL A 209 0.22 -1.54 15.26
C VAL A 209 -1.11 -1.95 14.63
N ARG A 210 -2.26 -1.54 15.20
CA ARG A 210 -3.60 -1.85 14.67
C ARG A 210 -3.82 -1.19 13.31
N GLU A 211 -3.40 0.06 13.18
CA GLU A 211 -3.48 0.79 11.91
C GLU A 211 -2.55 0.18 10.85
N LEU A 212 -1.29 -0.11 11.22
CA LEU A 212 -0.36 -0.81 10.33
C LEU A 212 -0.87 -2.18 9.88
N ALA A 213 -1.50 -2.95 10.78
CA ALA A 213 -2.11 -4.23 10.43
C ALA A 213 -3.27 -4.06 9.44
N SER A 214 -4.10 -3.03 9.62
CA SER A 214 -5.20 -2.70 8.70
C SER A 214 -4.69 -2.24 7.33
N GLU A 215 -3.67 -1.39 7.31
CA GLU A 215 -3.04 -0.90 6.08
C GLU A 215 -2.36 -2.03 5.31
N ASN A 216 -1.59 -2.87 6.00
CA ASN A 216 -0.95 -4.03 5.40
C ASN A 216 -1.96 -5.07 4.87
N LYS A 217 -3.10 -5.26 5.56
CA LYS A 217 -4.21 -6.07 5.06
C LYS A 217 -4.75 -5.50 3.75
N HIS A 218 -5.00 -4.20 3.71
CA HIS A 218 -5.45 -3.53 2.49
C HIS A 218 -4.42 -3.64 1.34
N GLY A 219 -3.13 -3.45 1.63
CA GLY A 219 -2.06 -3.64 0.65
C GLY A 219 -2.03 -5.07 0.10
N SER A 220 -2.23 -6.08 0.95
CA SER A 220 -2.31 -7.47 0.52
C SER A 220 -3.52 -7.77 -0.36
N ASP A 221 -4.68 -7.15 -0.11
CA ASP A 221 -5.86 -7.27 -0.97
C ASP A 221 -5.62 -6.67 -2.36
N ILE A 222 -4.94 -5.52 -2.43
CA ILE A 222 -4.54 -4.91 -3.72
C ILE A 222 -3.60 -5.85 -4.49
N VAL A 223 -2.63 -6.46 -3.83
CA VAL A 223 -1.73 -7.43 -4.47
C VAL A 223 -2.51 -8.63 -5.01
N MET A 224 -3.49 -9.16 -4.27
CA MET A 224 -4.36 -10.24 -4.75
C MET A 224 -5.16 -9.86 -6.00
N LEU A 225 -5.71 -8.64 -6.04
CA LEU A 225 -6.39 -8.14 -7.24
C LEU A 225 -5.43 -8.07 -8.43
N GLY A 226 -4.22 -7.57 -8.23
CA GLY A 226 -3.17 -7.54 -9.26
C GLY A 226 -2.75 -8.94 -9.72
N MET A 227 -2.74 -9.95 -8.84
CA MET A 227 -2.45 -11.33 -9.22
C MET A 227 -3.54 -11.94 -10.13
N ASN A 228 -4.81 -11.62 -9.87
CA ASN A 228 -5.91 -12.06 -10.73
C ASN A 228 -5.80 -11.43 -12.12
N GLU A 229 -5.53 -10.13 -12.21
CA GLU A 229 -5.33 -9.44 -13.50
C GLU A 229 -4.11 -10.00 -14.26
N LEU A 230 -3.00 -10.28 -13.55
CA LEU A 230 -1.84 -10.94 -14.15
C LEU A 230 -2.17 -12.35 -14.66
N THR A 231 -3.02 -13.10 -13.95
CA THR A 231 -3.48 -14.43 -14.40
C THR A 231 -4.22 -14.33 -15.72
N ASP A 232 -5.16 -13.39 -15.82
CA ASP A 232 -5.92 -13.17 -17.05
C ASP A 232 -5.02 -12.73 -18.22
N ASN A 233 -4.11 -11.79 -17.97
CA ASN A 233 -3.12 -11.35 -18.96
C ASN A 233 -2.21 -12.49 -19.42
N ASN A 234 -1.79 -13.37 -18.50
CA ASN A 234 -0.93 -14.51 -18.81
C ASN A 234 -1.67 -15.58 -19.63
N ASN A 235 -2.95 -15.83 -19.33
CA ASN A 235 -3.81 -16.70 -20.16
C ASN A 235 -3.96 -16.15 -21.58
N MET A 236 -4.23 -14.85 -21.73
CA MET A 236 -4.29 -14.20 -23.04
C MET A 236 -2.95 -14.29 -23.79
N LEU A 237 -1.82 -14.19 -23.08
CA LEU A 237 -0.50 -14.33 -23.67
C LEU A 237 -0.24 -15.77 -24.16
N GLN A 238 -0.70 -16.78 -23.42
CA GLN A 238 -0.65 -18.19 -23.83
C GLN A 238 -1.46 -18.44 -25.11
N ASP A 239 -2.67 -17.91 -25.19
CA ASP A 239 -3.53 -18.03 -26.37
C ASP A 239 -2.92 -17.37 -27.62
N ARG A 240 -2.33 -16.17 -27.43
CA ARG A 240 -1.62 -15.45 -28.50
C ARG A 240 -0.36 -16.18 -28.94
N THR A 241 0.38 -16.79 -28.01
CA THR A 241 1.56 -17.59 -28.32
C THR A 241 1.17 -18.81 -29.14
N THR A 242 0.12 -19.53 -28.72
CA THR A 242 -0.42 -20.69 -29.45
C THR A 242 -0.85 -20.31 -30.87
N SER A 243 -1.58 -19.19 -31.00
CA SER A 243 -2.02 -18.67 -32.30
C SER A 243 -0.85 -18.29 -33.20
N SER A 244 0.21 -17.70 -32.63
CA SER A 244 1.42 -17.33 -33.35
C SER A 244 2.19 -18.56 -33.83
N THR A 245 2.28 -19.61 -33.01
CA THR A 245 2.86 -20.90 -33.40
C THR A 245 2.10 -21.53 -34.57
N GLN A 246 0.76 -21.50 -34.54
CA GLN A 246 -0.04 -21.97 -35.67
C GLN A 246 0.27 -21.17 -36.95
N MET A 247 0.34 -19.83 -36.85
CA MET A 247 0.67 -18.97 -37.98
C MET A 247 2.06 -19.28 -38.56
N THR A 248 3.06 -19.56 -37.73
CA THR A 248 4.40 -19.97 -38.22
C THR A 248 4.37 -21.34 -38.93
N SER A 249 3.49 -22.25 -38.52
CA SER A 249 3.27 -23.52 -39.23
C SER A 249 2.64 -23.28 -40.60
N ASP A 250 1.67 -22.37 -40.70
CA ASP A 250 1.03 -22.01 -41.97
C ASP A 250 2.03 -21.33 -42.91
N ILE A 251 2.89 -20.43 -42.40
CA ILE A 251 3.98 -19.82 -43.16
C ILE A 251 4.92 -20.90 -43.73
N ARG A 252 5.28 -21.91 -42.92
CA ARG A 252 6.13 -23.01 -43.39
C ARG A 252 5.50 -23.75 -44.58
N ALA A 253 4.21 -24.07 -44.50
CA ALA A 253 3.49 -24.71 -45.61
C ALA A 253 3.43 -23.81 -46.87
N GLN A 254 3.29 -22.50 -46.69
CA GLN A 254 3.33 -21.55 -47.81
C GLN A 254 4.72 -21.48 -48.45
N VAL A 255 5.78 -21.47 -47.66
CA VAL A 255 7.17 -21.51 -48.16
C VAL A 255 7.39 -22.77 -49.01
N GLU A 256 6.98 -23.95 -48.54
CA GLU A 256 7.07 -25.20 -49.30
C GLU A 256 6.34 -25.12 -50.65
N ASN A 257 5.13 -24.54 -50.68
CA ASN A 257 4.39 -24.33 -51.92
C ASN A 257 5.10 -23.38 -52.89
N VAL A 258 5.68 -22.29 -52.39
CA VAL A 258 6.41 -21.34 -53.24
C VAL A 258 7.68 -21.98 -53.81
N VAL A 259 8.40 -22.79 -53.03
CA VAL A 259 9.56 -23.55 -53.51
C VAL A 259 9.18 -24.51 -54.64
N ALA A 260 8.03 -25.19 -54.54
CA ALA A 260 7.53 -26.04 -55.61
C ALA A 260 7.23 -25.24 -56.90
N LEU A 261 6.56 -24.08 -56.76
CA LEU A 261 6.27 -23.18 -57.89
C LEU A 261 7.53 -22.64 -58.55
N ILE A 262 8.58 -22.32 -57.78
CA ILE A 262 9.89 -21.92 -58.31
C ILE A 262 10.46 -23.04 -59.19
N GLY A 263 10.39 -24.30 -58.76
CA GLY A 263 10.83 -25.45 -59.56
C GLY A 263 10.07 -25.60 -60.88
N GLU A 264 8.75 -25.39 -60.86
CA GLU A 264 7.92 -25.39 -62.07
C GLU A 264 8.29 -24.24 -63.01
N MET A 265 8.54 -23.03 -62.48
CA MET A 265 8.96 -21.87 -63.28
C MET A 265 10.30 -22.08 -63.97
N ILE A 266 11.28 -22.68 -63.27
CA ILE A 266 12.59 -23.04 -63.88
C ILE A 266 12.37 -23.96 -65.08
N THR A 267 11.56 -25.01 -64.89
CA THR A 267 11.24 -25.97 -65.96
C THR A 267 10.55 -25.29 -67.15
N LEU A 268 9.67 -24.32 -66.90
CA LEU A 268 8.97 -23.57 -67.95
C LEU A 268 9.93 -22.64 -68.73
N VAL A 269 10.85 -21.98 -68.03
CA VAL A 269 11.90 -21.14 -68.65
C VAL A 269 12.80 -21.98 -69.55
N GLU A 270 13.25 -23.15 -69.09
CA GLU A 270 14.06 -24.08 -69.88
C GLU A 270 13.34 -24.53 -71.16
N LYS A 271 12.04 -24.88 -71.05
CA LYS A 271 11.21 -25.22 -72.21
C LYS A 271 11.06 -24.05 -73.18
N THR A 272 10.84 -22.85 -72.67
CA THR A 272 10.70 -21.64 -73.50
C THR A 272 11.99 -21.32 -74.25
N GLN A 273 13.14 -21.47 -73.60
CA GLN A 273 14.45 -21.30 -74.22
C GLN A 273 14.67 -22.34 -75.34
N SER A 274 14.34 -23.60 -75.08
CA SER A 274 14.44 -24.69 -76.06
C SER A 274 13.53 -24.43 -77.28
N HIS A 275 12.26 -24.10 -77.06
CA HIS A 275 11.31 -23.79 -78.14
C HIS A 275 11.73 -22.56 -78.94
N SER A 276 12.29 -21.54 -78.30
CA SER A 276 12.82 -20.35 -78.98
C SER A 276 14.02 -20.71 -79.86
N GLY A 277 14.91 -21.59 -79.37
CA GLY A 277 16.03 -22.11 -80.15
C GLY A 277 15.59 -22.88 -81.41
N VAL A 278 14.63 -23.80 -81.26
CA VAL A 278 14.05 -24.53 -82.41
C VAL A 278 13.38 -23.57 -83.39
N SER A 279 12.59 -22.63 -82.90
CA SER A 279 11.90 -21.64 -83.73
C SER A 279 12.89 -20.76 -84.52
N ALA A 280 14.02 -20.40 -83.93
CA ALA A 280 15.07 -19.64 -84.61
C ALA A 280 15.70 -20.45 -85.76
N GLU A 281 15.90 -21.76 -85.57
CA GLU A 281 16.42 -22.66 -86.60
C GLU A 281 15.42 -22.87 -87.74
N ASP A 282 14.13 -23.04 -87.43
CA ASP A 282 13.05 -23.13 -88.42
C ASP A 282 12.93 -21.84 -89.25
N LEU A 283 13.02 -20.67 -88.62
CA LEU A 283 13.02 -19.38 -89.33
C LEU A 283 14.23 -19.24 -90.25
N LYS A 284 15.41 -19.70 -89.84
CA LYS A 284 16.60 -19.73 -90.70
C LYS A 284 16.39 -20.64 -91.92
N SER A 285 15.74 -21.79 -91.73
CA SER A 285 15.35 -22.69 -92.83
C SER A 285 14.37 -22.03 -93.80
N LEU A 286 13.39 -21.26 -93.29
CA LEU A 286 12.45 -20.47 -94.10
C LEU A 286 13.15 -19.39 -94.91
N VAL A 287 14.13 -18.67 -94.34
CA VAL A 287 14.95 -17.69 -95.08
C VAL A 287 15.66 -18.38 -96.27
N ASN A 288 16.28 -19.54 -96.05
CA ASN A 288 16.96 -20.30 -97.11
C ASN A 288 15.97 -20.76 -98.20
N THR A 289 14.77 -21.18 -97.80
CA THR A 289 13.71 -21.61 -98.71
C THR A 289 13.21 -20.44 -99.57
N ALA A 290 12.95 -19.28 -98.94
CA ALA A 290 12.55 -18.07 -99.64
C ALA A 290 13.63 -17.58 -100.62
N ALA A 291 14.91 -17.66 -100.26
CA ALA A 291 16.02 -17.34 -101.15
C ALA A 291 16.05 -18.28 -102.37
N THR A 292 15.82 -19.59 -102.15
CA THR A 292 15.74 -20.58 -103.24
C THR A 292 14.55 -20.31 -104.17
N MET A 293 13.38 -19.95 -103.62
CA MET A 293 12.20 -19.57 -104.42
C MET A 293 12.46 -18.31 -105.24
N SER A 294 13.18 -17.32 -104.69
CA SER A 294 13.56 -16.10 -105.41
C SER A 294 14.47 -16.42 -106.60
N GLN A 295 15.45 -17.30 -106.40
CA GLN A 295 16.36 -17.74 -107.46
C GLN A 295 15.60 -18.47 -108.58
N LEU A 296 14.73 -19.42 -108.23
CA LEU A 296 13.93 -20.16 -109.20
C LEU A 296 12.96 -19.25 -109.99
N SER A 297 12.37 -18.27 -109.32
CA SER A 297 11.49 -17.29 -109.98
C SER A 297 12.25 -16.41 -110.97
N THR A 298 13.48 -16.02 -110.64
CA THR A 298 14.37 -15.26 -111.54
C THR A 298 14.80 -16.12 -112.75
N GLU A 299 15.05 -17.41 -112.53
CA GLU A 299 15.35 -18.35 -113.63
C GLU A 299 14.15 -18.51 -114.57
N LEU A 300 12.93 -18.65 -114.02
CA LEU A 300 11.71 -18.70 -114.82
C LEU A 300 11.47 -17.42 -115.63
N GLU A 301 11.76 -16.25 -115.06
CA GLU A 301 11.68 -14.97 -115.77
C GLU A 301 12.60 -14.95 -117.00
N ASN A 302 13.86 -15.40 -116.84
CA ASN A 302 14.81 -15.51 -117.94
C ASN A 302 14.36 -16.51 -119.02
N VAL A 303 13.80 -17.66 -118.63
CA VAL A 303 13.25 -18.65 -119.57
C VAL A 303 12.07 -18.06 -120.35
N LEU A 304 11.18 -17.30 -119.69
CA LEU A 304 10.05 -16.63 -120.33
C LEU A 304 10.47 -15.52 -121.28
N GLU A 305 11.51 -14.75 -120.96
CA GLU A 305 12.04 -13.73 -121.86
C GLU A 305 12.65 -14.36 -123.12
N ASN A 306 13.44 -15.43 -122.97
CA ASN A 306 13.94 -16.20 -124.12
C ASN A 306 12.79 -16.79 -124.96
N PHE A 307 11.78 -17.34 -124.30
CA PHE A 307 10.57 -17.85 -124.97
C PHE A 307 9.87 -16.75 -125.76
N ARG A 308 9.69 -15.55 -125.21
CA ARG A 308 9.07 -14.42 -125.91
C ARG A 308 9.85 -13.99 -127.14
N GLN A 309 11.18 -13.98 -127.07
CA GLN A 309 12.05 -13.67 -128.21
C GLN A 309 11.90 -14.68 -129.36
N GLU A 310 11.86 -15.98 -129.04
CA GLU A 310 11.62 -17.04 -130.03
C GLU A 310 10.23 -16.90 -130.68
N PHE A 311 9.19 -16.56 -129.91
CA PHE A 311 7.84 -16.35 -130.44
C PHE A 311 7.73 -15.17 -131.40
N GLU A 312 8.38 -14.04 -131.10
CA GLU A 312 8.42 -12.89 -132.01
C GLU A 312 9.14 -13.24 -133.31
N MET A 313 10.19 -14.05 -133.27
CA MET A 313 10.85 -14.57 -134.47
C MET A 313 9.88 -15.42 -135.31
N VAL A 314 9.17 -16.36 -134.70
CA VAL A 314 8.18 -17.22 -135.39
C VAL A 314 7.03 -16.38 -135.99
N LYS A 315 6.59 -15.34 -135.28
CA LYS A 315 5.56 -14.40 -135.74
C LYS A 315 6.02 -13.59 -136.95
N GLN A 316 7.26 -13.12 -136.94
CA GLN A 316 7.88 -12.44 -138.08
C GLN A 316 7.98 -13.35 -139.30
N GLU A 317 8.43 -14.59 -139.13
CA GLU A 317 8.51 -15.58 -140.22
C GLU A 317 7.11 -15.95 -140.76
N THR A 318 6.13 -16.13 -139.88
CA THR A 318 4.73 -16.39 -140.28
C THR A 318 4.15 -15.22 -141.10
N GLY A 319 4.43 -13.97 -140.71
CA GLY A 319 4.06 -12.78 -141.48
C GLY A 319 4.78 -12.69 -142.84
N THR A 320 6.00 -13.22 -142.95
CA THR A 320 6.71 -13.36 -144.22
C THR A 320 6.04 -14.41 -145.12
N ILE A 321 5.61 -15.55 -144.56
CA ILE A 321 4.85 -16.57 -145.28
C ILE A 321 3.53 -15.99 -145.81
N GLU A 322 2.79 -15.22 -145.00
CA GLU A 322 1.55 -14.54 -145.42
C GLU A 322 1.78 -13.58 -146.60
N LYS A 323 2.92 -12.87 -146.62
CA LYS A 323 3.30 -12.01 -147.77
C LYS A 323 3.60 -12.84 -149.03
N ILE A 324 4.33 -13.95 -148.87
CA ILE A 324 4.68 -14.85 -149.98
C ILE A 324 3.42 -15.51 -150.55
N THR A 325 2.49 -15.97 -149.71
CA THR A 325 1.23 -16.57 -150.14
C THR A 325 0.34 -15.54 -150.81
N ASN A 326 0.23 -14.32 -150.29
CA ASN A 326 -0.52 -13.26 -150.97
C ASN A 326 0.05 -12.93 -152.36
N GLN A 327 1.38 -12.87 -152.50
CA GLN A 327 2.05 -12.72 -153.79
C GLN A 327 1.81 -13.92 -154.72
N THR A 328 1.90 -15.13 -154.20
CA THR A 328 1.71 -16.37 -154.97
C THR A 328 0.26 -16.48 -155.46
N ASN A 329 -0.71 -16.10 -154.64
CA ASN A 329 -2.13 -16.03 -155.01
C ASN A 329 -2.38 -15.01 -156.12
N LEU A 330 -1.75 -13.82 -156.06
CA LEU A 330 -1.82 -12.81 -157.11
C LEU A 330 -1.17 -13.28 -158.42
N LEU A 331 -0.01 -13.93 -158.34
CA LEU A 331 0.66 -14.53 -159.50
C LEU A 331 -0.19 -15.63 -160.12
N ALA A 332 -0.78 -16.50 -159.30
CA ALA A 332 -1.68 -17.56 -159.74
C ALA A 332 -2.96 -17.00 -160.38
N LEU A 333 -3.53 -15.94 -159.82
CA LEU A 333 -4.67 -15.24 -160.39
C LEU A 333 -4.34 -14.65 -161.77
N ASN A 334 -3.19 -13.96 -161.89
CA ASN A 334 -2.72 -13.44 -163.17
C ASN A 334 -2.47 -14.57 -164.20
N ALA A 335 -1.90 -15.69 -163.76
CA ALA A 335 -1.70 -16.86 -164.61
C ALA A 335 -3.02 -17.50 -165.06
N SER A 336 -4.02 -17.61 -164.17
CA SER A 336 -5.36 -18.11 -164.49
C SER A 336 -6.08 -17.20 -165.50
N ILE A 337 -5.93 -15.87 -165.37
CA ILE A 337 -6.47 -14.89 -166.32
C ILE A 337 -5.82 -15.07 -167.70
N GLU A 338 -4.50 -15.19 -167.77
CA GLU A 338 -3.78 -15.34 -169.05
C GLU A 338 -4.05 -16.71 -169.71
N ALA A 339 -4.20 -17.78 -168.90
CA ALA A 339 -4.60 -19.10 -169.38
C ALA A 339 -6.02 -19.10 -169.95
N ALA A 340 -6.97 -18.37 -169.34
CA ALA A 340 -8.32 -18.16 -169.89
C ALA A 340 -8.28 -17.36 -171.21
N ARG A 341 -7.35 -16.40 -171.33
CA ARG A 341 -7.14 -15.57 -172.51
C ARG A 341 -6.59 -16.34 -173.71
N ALA A 342 -5.80 -17.39 -173.47
CA ALA A 342 -5.23 -18.28 -174.49
C ALA A 342 -6.21 -19.35 -175.05
N GLY A 343 -7.44 -19.43 -174.53
CA GLY A 343 -8.49 -20.34 -175.03
C GLY A 343 -8.16 -21.83 -174.88
N GLU A 344 -8.41 -22.65 -175.91
CA GLU A 344 -8.17 -24.12 -175.89
C GLU A 344 -6.70 -24.49 -175.61
N ALA A 345 -5.73 -23.68 -176.05
CA ALA A 345 -4.31 -23.92 -175.81
C ALA A 345 -3.87 -23.71 -174.34
N GLY A 346 -4.66 -22.97 -173.55
CA GLY A 346 -4.36 -22.61 -172.17
C GLY A 346 -4.92 -23.56 -171.11
N LYS A 347 -5.75 -24.56 -171.47
CA LYS A 347 -6.47 -25.42 -170.51
C LYS A 347 -5.58 -26.12 -169.47
N GLY A 348 -4.46 -26.70 -169.89
CA GLY A 348 -3.52 -27.35 -168.97
C GLY A 348 -2.86 -26.37 -167.99
N PHE A 349 -2.56 -25.16 -168.47
CA PHE A 349 -2.01 -24.06 -167.66
C PHE A 349 -3.03 -23.50 -166.67
N ALA A 350 -4.30 -23.40 -167.07
CA ALA A 350 -5.39 -22.94 -166.21
C ALA A 350 -5.60 -23.87 -165.00
N VAL A 351 -5.50 -25.20 -165.20
CA VAL A 351 -5.59 -26.16 -164.09
C VAL A 351 -4.44 -25.97 -163.11
N VAL A 352 -3.20 -25.82 -163.58
CA VAL A 352 -2.05 -25.59 -162.70
C VAL A 352 -2.17 -24.26 -161.95
N ALA A 353 -2.60 -23.19 -162.62
CA ALA A 353 -2.79 -21.89 -161.99
C ALA A 353 -3.89 -21.90 -160.91
N ASP A 354 -5.01 -22.59 -161.13
CA ASP A 354 -6.07 -22.74 -160.12
C ASP A 354 -5.64 -23.66 -158.95
N GLN A 355 -4.81 -24.67 -159.19
CA GLN A 355 -4.19 -25.47 -158.13
C GLN A 355 -3.21 -24.64 -157.28
N ILE A 356 -2.37 -23.79 -157.89
CA ILE A 356 -1.48 -22.87 -157.16
C ILE A 356 -2.31 -21.85 -156.36
N ARG A 357 -3.39 -21.31 -156.93
CA ARG A 357 -4.32 -20.40 -156.25
C ARG A 357 -4.95 -21.05 -155.02
N THR A 358 -5.42 -22.28 -155.17
CA THR A 358 -6.00 -23.08 -154.07
C THR A 358 -4.97 -23.32 -152.97
N LEU A 359 -3.78 -23.83 -153.32
CA LEU A 359 -2.68 -24.07 -152.37
C LEU A 359 -2.26 -22.79 -151.64
N SER A 360 -2.21 -21.67 -152.35
CA SER A 360 -1.87 -20.37 -151.77
C SER A 360 -2.94 -19.87 -150.80
N THR A 361 -4.22 -20.12 -151.10
CA THR A 361 -5.35 -19.79 -150.21
C THR A 361 -5.34 -20.67 -148.96
N GLU A 362 -5.08 -21.97 -149.11
CA GLU A 362 -4.92 -22.90 -147.98
C GLU A 362 -3.72 -22.51 -147.10
N THR A 363 -2.59 -22.14 -147.70
CA THR A 363 -1.39 -21.71 -146.96
C THR A 363 -1.64 -20.38 -146.22
N HIS A 364 -2.42 -19.45 -146.81
CA HIS A 364 -2.85 -18.23 -146.11
C HIS A 364 -3.72 -18.57 -144.89
N ALA A 365 -4.73 -19.43 -145.07
CA ALA A 365 -5.59 -19.87 -143.97
C ALA A 365 -4.81 -20.57 -142.85
N SER A 366 -3.81 -21.41 -143.17
CA SER A 366 -2.90 -21.99 -142.18
C SER A 366 -2.02 -20.94 -141.49
N SER A 367 -1.53 -19.93 -142.22
CA SER A 367 -0.74 -18.84 -141.65
C SER A 367 -1.57 -17.99 -140.68
N ASP A 368 -2.85 -17.73 -141.01
CA ASP A 368 -3.80 -17.07 -140.10
C ASP A 368 -4.01 -17.90 -138.81
N GLN A 369 -4.20 -19.23 -138.93
CA GLN A 369 -4.32 -20.11 -137.77
C GLN A 369 -3.07 -20.11 -136.88
N ILE A 370 -1.88 -20.09 -137.49
CA ILE A 370 -0.61 -19.96 -136.76
C ILE A 370 -0.57 -18.60 -136.05
N ARG A 371 -0.88 -17.50 -136.73
CA ARG A 371 -0.91 -16.15 -136.14
C ARG A 371 -1.84 -16.07 -134.93
N ASP A 372 -3.04 -16.64 -135.03
CA ASP A 372 -3.99 -16.71 -133.92
C ASP A 372 -3.45 -17.53 -132.74
N ALA A 373 -2.74 -18.63 -133.02
CA ALA A 373 -2.07 -19.42 -131.98
C ALA A 373 -0.93 -18.63 -131.31
N LEU A 374 -0.10 -17.92 -132.08
CA LEU A 374 0.97 -17.06 -131.56
C LEU A 374 0.41 -15.92 -130.70
N SER A 375 -0.72 -15.30 -131.10
CA SER A 375 -1.37 -14.26 -130.30
C SER A 375 -1.89 -14.78 -128.96
N ARG A 376 -2.45 -16.00 -128.92
CA ARG A 376 -2.85 -16.64 -127.66
C ARG A 376 -1.64 -16.98 -126.77
N LEU A 377 -0.52 -17.39 -127.38
CA LEU A 377 0.71 -17.70 -126.65
C LEU A 377 1.37 -16.44 -126.09
N ASP A 378 1.35 -15.32 -126.82
CA ASP A 378 1.80 -14.01 -126.34
C ASP A 378 0.98 -13.54 -125.13
N ALA A 379 -0.36 -13.62 -125.21
CA ALA A 379 -1.24 -13.30 -124.08
C ALA A 379 -0.99 -14.21 -122.86
N THR A 380 -0.68 -15.50 -123.10
CA THR A 380 -0.34 -16.46 -122.03
C THR A 380 1.01 -16.14 -121.40
N SER A 381 2.01 -15.79 -122.22
CA SER A 381 3.34 -15.36 -121.79
C SER A 381 3.26 -14.11 -120.92
N ALA A 382 2.54 -13.07 -121.35
CA ALA A 382 2.32 -11.86 -120.58
C ALA A 382 1.67 -12.13 -119.21
N LYS A 383 0.71 -13.06 -119.16
CA LYS A 383 0.10 -13.51 -117.91
C LYS A 383 1.10 -14.22 -116.99
N MET A 384 1.96 -15.09 -117.55
CA MET A 384 3.00 -15.77 -116.78
C MET A 384 4.01 -14.77 -116.19
N THR A 385 4.47 -13.78 -116.97
CA THR A 385 5.37 -12.73 -116.48
C THR A 385 4.75 -11.97 -115.30
N SER A 386 3.48 -11.55 -115.42
CA SER A 386 2.78 -10.87 -114.33
C SER A 386 2.66 -11.75 -113.08
N SER A 387 2.41 -13.06 -113.23
CA SER A 387 2.38 -13.99 -112.09
C SER A 387 3.75 -14.19 -111.43
N ILE A 388 4.85 -14.14 -112.19
CA ILE A 388 6.21 -14.19 -111.64
C ILE A 388 6.54 -12.92 -110.86
N GLU A 389 6.21 -11.74 -111.39
CA GLU A 389 6.39 -10.46 -110.69
C GLU A 389 5.63 -10.44 -109.34
N GLU A 390 4.38 -10.93 -109.34
CA GLU A 390 3.59 -11.06 -108.12
C GLU A 390 4.21 -12.06 -107.13
N THR A 391 4.74 -13.19 -107.64
CA THR A 391 5.44 -14.19 -106.82
C THR A 391 6.68 -13.62 -106.16
N LEU A 392 7.52 -12.88 -106.90
CA LEU A 392 8.70 -12.21 -106.36
C LEU A 392 8.34 -11.19 -105.26
N LYS A 393 7.27 -10.41 -105.47
CA LYS A 393 6.77 -9.47 -104.46
C LYS A 393 6.32 -10.20 -103.19
N LEU A 394 5.61 -11.32 -103.32
CA LEU A 394 5.18 -12.14 -102.19
C LEU A 394 6.36 -12.77 -101.44
N ILE A 395 7.40 -13.21 -102.15
CA ILE A 395 8.64 -13.70 -101.53
C ILE A 395 9.30 -12.60 -100.69
N GLN A 396 9.37 -11.37 -101.19
CA GLN A 396 9.97 -10.26 -100.45
C GLN A 396 9.19 -9.90 -99.17
N ILE A 397 7.86 -9.86 -99.24
CA ILE A 397 7.00 -9.66 -98.06
C ILE A 397 7.19 -10.80 -97.06
N THR A 398 7.30 -12.04 -97.55
CA THR A 398 7.53 -13.21 -96.70
C THR A 398 8.86 -13.10 -95.97
N LEU A 399 9.93 -12.68 -96.67
CA LEU A 399 11.25 -12.50 -96.07
C LEU A 399 11.23 -11.44 -94.96
N GLU A 400 10.58 -10.29 -95.20
CA GLU A 400 10.42 -9.24 -94.20
C GLU A 400 9.68 -9.75 -92.95
N LYS A 401 8.61 -10.52 -93.14
CA LYS A 401 7.85 -11.13 -92.03
C LYS A 401 8.61 -12.20 -91.27
N VAL A 402 9.41 -13.00 -91.95
CA VAL A 402 10.29 -13.99 -91.33
C VAL A 402 11.37 -13.30 -90.49
N THR A 403 11.99 -12.23 -90.99
CA THR A 403 12.96 -11.43 -90.22
C THR A 403 12.32 -10.85 -88.96
N GLN A 404 11.16 -10.19 -89.10
CA GLN A 404 10.43 -9.64 -87.95
C GLN A 404 10.07 -10.72 -86.91
N THR A 405 9.69 -11.91 -87.37
CA THR A 405 9.40 -13.05 -86.47
C THR A 405 10.67 -13.54 -85.77
N GLY A 406 11.81 -13.55 -86.46
CA GLY A 406 13.11 -13.89 -85.89
C GLY A 406 13.53 -12.94 -84.78
N ASP A 407 13.35 -11.63 -84.97
CA ASP A 407 13.63 -10.63 -83.94
C ASP A 407 12.76 -10.86 -82.69
N ASN A 408 11.48 -11.15 -82.87
CA ASN A 408 10.57 -11.48 -81.76
C ASN A 408 10.99 -12.75 -81.01
N VAL A 409 11.41 -13.81 -81.73
CA VAL A 409 11.88 -15.05 -81.10
C VAL A 409 13.17 -14.81 -80.30
N ASN A 410 14.09 -13.99 -80.82
CA ASN A 410 15.29 -13.60 -80.08
C ASN A 410 14.96 -12.80 -78.83
N GLN A 411 13.96 -11.90 -78.90
CA GLN A 411 13.49 -11.17 -77.73
C GLN A 411 12.90 -12.11 -76.68
N ILE A 412 12.07 -13.09 -77.08
CA ILE A 412 11.52 -14.11 -76.16
C ILE A 412 12.63 -14.90 -75.45
N ALA A 413 13.69 -15.27 -76.18
CA ALA A 413 14.85 -15.95 -75.60
C ALA A 413 15.59 -15.05 -74.59
N SER A 414 15.75 -13.77 -74.89
CA SER A 414 16.34 -12.80 -73.96
C SER A 414 15.49 -12.61 -72.70
N ASP A 415 14.18 -12.44 -72.86
CA ASP A 415 13.24 -12.26 -71.75
C ASP A 415 13.20 -13.51 -70.86
N SER A 416 13.34 -14.71 -71.45
CA SER A 416 13.42 -15.98 -70.72
C SER A 416 14.66 -16.06 -69.83
N VAL A 417 15.82 -15.56 -70.30
CA VAL A 417 17.05 -15.48 -69.48
C VAL A 417 16.86 -14.49 -68.33
N GLN A 418 16.24 -13.33 -68.57
CA GLN A 418 15.95 -12.37 -67.51
C GLN A 418 14.98 -12.94 -66.47
N LEU A 419 13.94 -13.68 -66.92
CA LEU A 419 13.01 -14.35 -66.03
C LEU A 419 13.72 -15.39 -65.15
N GLY A 420 14.66 -16.15 -65.71
CA GLY A 420 15.52 -17.07 -64.94
C GLY A 420 16.28 -16.37 -63.80
N ASN A 421 16.86 -15.20 -64.07
CA ASN A 421 17.54 -14.41 -63.05
C ASN A 421 16.58 -13.91 -61.96
N HIS A 422 15.37 -13.47 -62.34
CA HIS A 422 14.36 -13.05 -61.37
C HIS A 422 13.87 -14.20 -60.48
N ILE A 423 13.72 -15.41 -61.04
CA ILE A 423 13.39 -16.60 -60.25
C ILE A 423 14.45 -16.87 -59.19
N GLN A 424 15.73 -16.70 -59.51
CA GLN A 424 16.82 -16.85 -58.53
C GLN A 424 16.74 -15.82 -57.39
N VAL A 425 16.35 -14.58 -57.69
CA VAL A 425 16.14 -13.55 -56.65
C VAL A 425 14.99 -13.94 -55.73
N VAL A 426 13.89 -14.45 -56.29
CA VAL A 426 12.73 -14.93 -55.51
C VAL A 426 13.11 -16.13 -54.65
N ASP A 427 13.87 -17.09 -55.17
CA ASP A 427 14.39 -18.24 -54.41
C ASP A 427 15.21 -17.82 -53.18
N ASN A 428 16.10 -16.85 -53.35
CA ASN A 428 16.88 -16.31 -52.23
C ASN A 428 15.99 -15.61 -51.18
N ALA A 429 15.01 -14.81 -51.62
CA ALA A 429 14.09 -14.15 -50.71
C ALA A 429 13.23 -15.15 -49.91
N ILE A 430 12.83 -16.26 -50.54
CA ILE A 430 12.06 -17.32 -49.87
C ILE A 430 12.90 -18.07 -48.84
N LYS A 431 14.20 -18.30 -49.10
CA LYS A 431 15.12 -18.85 -48.10
C LYS A 431 15.30 -17.93 -46.89
N GLU A 432 15.30 -16.61 -47.10
CA GLU A 432 15.33 -15.65 -45.98
C GLU A 432 14.04 -15.69 -45.15
N VAL A 433 12.88 -15.81 -45.81
CA VAL A 433 11.59 -15.99 -45.14
C VAL A 433 11.58 -17.29 -44.33
N GLU A 434 12.09 -18.39 -44.89
CA GLU A 434 12.21 -19.68 -44.20
C GLU A 434 13.05 -19.54 -42.91
N ASN A 435 14.25 -18.98 -43.02
CA ASN A 435 15.14 -18.76 -41.88
C ASN A 435 14.50 -17.87 -40.81
N SER A 436 13.83 -16.79 -41.22
CA SER A 436 13.12 -15.88 -40.31
C SER A 436 11.97 -16.60 -39.60
N ASN A 437 11.25 -17.47 -40.31
CA ASN A 437 10.18 -18.27 -39.72
C ASN A 437 10.72 -19.29 -38.72
N THR A 438 11.87 -19.93 -38.97
CA THR A 438 12.54 -20.80 -37.98
C THR A 438 12.92 -20.04 -36.71
N GLN A 439 13.43 -18.80 -36.83
CA GLN A 439 13.71 -17.95 -35.68
C GLN A 439 12.44 -17.57 -34.91
N LEU A 440 11.35 -17.26 -35.62
CA LEU A 440 10.05 -17.00 -35.01
C LEU A 440 9.55 -18.20 -34.20
N VAL A 441 9.66 -19.42 -34.73
CA VAL A 441 9.30 -20.64 -33.99
C VAL A 441 10.10 -20.75 -32.69
N SER A 442 11.43 -20.57 -32.75
CA SER A 442 12.27 -20.60 -31.55
C SER A 442 11.91 -19.51 -30.53
N ASN A 443 11.59 -18.30 -31.00
CA ASN A 443 11.13 -17.22 -30.13
C ASN A 443 9.78 -17.56 -29.47
N MET A 444 8.85 -18.22 -30.18
CA MET A 444 7.58 -18.66 -29.59
C MET A 444 7.77 -19.74 -28.52
N GLU A 445 8.73 -20.66 -28.69
CA GLU A 445 9.09 -21.63 -27.65
C GLU A 445 9.64 -20.92 -26.40
N GLN A 446 10.49 -19.91 -26.58
CA GLN A 446 11.01 -19.10 -25.46
C GLN A 446 9.90 -18.34 -24.74
N VAL A 447 8.99 -17.71 -25.47
CA VAL A 447 7.82 -17.03 -24.89
C VAL A 447 6.95 -18.02 -24.12
N SER A 448 6.72 -19.22 -24.65
CA SER A 448 5.96 -20.26 -23.94
C SER A 448 6.61 -20.65 -22.60
N ASN A 449 7.94 -20.78 -22.56
CA ASN A 449 8.66 -21.07 -21.30
C ASN A 449 8.56 -19.90 -20.29
N ILE A 450 8.56 -18.66 -20.78
CA ILE A 450 8.37 -17.47 -19.94
C ILE A 450 6.96 -17.46 -19.36
N VAL A 451 5.93 -17.76 -20.16
CA VAL A 451 4.54 -17.84 -19.71
C VAL A 451 4.36 -18.89 -18.60
N ASP A 452 5.00 -20.05 -18.71
CA ASP A 452 5.00 -21.09 -17.66
C ASP A 452 5.67 -20.61 -16.37
N THR A 453 6.80 -19.92 -16.51
CA THR A 453 7.52 -19.31 -15.36
C THR A 453 6.65 -18.25 -14.68
N ILE A 454 6.00 -17.37 -15.44
CA ILE A 454 5.09 -16.35 -14.92
C ILE A 454 3.92 -17.00 -14.18
N THR A 455 3.33 -18.05 -14.73
CA THR A 455 2.26 -18.81 -14.06
C THR A 455 2.71 -19.31 -12.68
N THR A 456 3.92 -19.86 -12.60
CA THR A 456 4.51 -20.32 -11.34
C THR A 456 4.76 -19.16 -10.37
N CYS A 457 5.24 -18.01 -10.86
CA CYS A 457 5.45 -16.82 -10.03
C CYS A 457 4.13 -16.24 -9.50
N ILE A 458 3.07 -16.19 -10.31
CA ILE A 458 1.74 -15.72 -9.91
C ILE A 458 1.17 -16.63 -8.81
N THR A 459 1.21 -17.96 -9.02
CA THR A 459 0.69 -18.91 -8.02
C THR A 459 1.46 -18.83 -6.69
N HIS A 460 2.78 -18.70 -6.73
CA HIS A 460 3.58 -18.48 -5.52
C HIS A 460 3.21 -17.16 -4.83
N SER A 461 3.09 -16.06 -5.58
CA SER A 461 2.78 -14.73 -5.05
C SER A 461 1.38 -14.64 -4.46
N SER A 462 0.38 -15.29 -5.10
CA SER A 462 -0.97 -15.43 -4.57
C SER A 462 -0.96 -16.16 -3.22
N ARG A 463 -0.26 -17.29 -3.15
CA ARG A 463 -0.13 -18.06 -1.89
C ARG A 463 0.60 -17.27 -0.80
N THR A 464 1.61 -16.49 -1.15
CA THR A 464 2.29 -15.59 -0.19
C THR A 464 1.33 -14.50 0.32
N SER A 465 0.52 -13.92 -0.56
CA SER A 465 -0.45 -12.88 -0.20
C SER A 465 -1.57 -13.42 0.70
N GLU A 466 -2.10 -14.62 0.42
CA GLU A 466 -3.04 -15.30 1.33
C GLU A 466 -2.45 -15.54 2.72
N ARG A 467 -1.18 -15.96 2.80
CA ARG A 467 -0.47 -16.14 4.07
C ARG A 467 -0.28 -14.81 4.80
N MET A 468 0.04 -13.73 4.09
CA MET A 468 0.15 -12.40 4.67
C MET A 468 -1.19 -11.95 5.26
N LEU A 469 -2.29 -12.12 4.54
CA LEU A 469 -3.63 -11.79 5.01
C LEU A 469 -3.96 -12.53 6.32
N SER A 470 -3.65 -13.82 6.39
CA SER A 470 -3.81 -14.62 7.60
C SER A 470 -2.96 -14.11 8.77
N LYS A 471 -1.71 -13.69 8.51
CA LYS A 471 -0.83 -13.13 9.55
C LYS A 471 -1.25 -11.75 10.03
N TYR A 472 -1.82 -10.92 9.16
CA TYR A 472 -2.40 -9.65 9.57
C TYR A 472 -3.65 -9.85 10.42
N GLN A 473 -4.47 -10.86 10.12
CA GLN A 473 -5.60 -11.23 10.97
C GLN A 473 -5.16 -11.72 12.35
N GLU A 474 -4.16 -12.62 12.41
CA GLU A 474 -3.56 -13.07 13.68
C GLU A 474 -2.97 -11.91 14.49
N THR A 475 -2.36 -10.93 13.82
CA THR A 475 -1.84 -9.71 14.47
C THR A 475 -2.97 -8.89 15.09
N ALA A 476 -4.10 -8.74 14.39
CA ALA A 476 -5.27 -8.04 14.93
C ALA A 476 -5.85 -8.75 16.17
N ASP A 477 -5.88 -10.08 16.18
CA ASP A 477 -6.35 -10.87 17.32
C ASP A 477 -5.39 -10.76 18.52
N ASN A 478 -4.08 -10.80 18.26
CA ASN A 478 -3.05 -10.59 19.29
C ASN A 478 -3.15 -9.19 19.90
N ILE A 479 -3.41 -8.16 19.09
CA ILE A 479 -3.65 -6.80 19.58
C ILE A 479 -4.81 -6.75 20.58
N ASN A 480 -5.95 -7.38 20.24
CA ASN A 480 -7.10 -7.41 21.14
C ASN A 480 -6.76 -8.11 22.47
N THR A 481 -5.93 -9.16 22.42
CA THR A 481 -5.47 -9.88 23.61
C THR A 481 -4.54 -9.02 24.48
N ILE A 482 -3.61 -8.27 23.87
CA ILE A 482 -2.72 -7.36 24.62
C ILE A 482 -3.52 -6.23 25.26
N GLU A 483 -4.51 -5.69 24.55
CA GLU A 483 -5.41 -4.65 25.06
C GLU A 483 -6.15 -5.14 26.31
N ASP A 484 -6.72 -6.34 26.29
CA ASP A 484 -7.38 -6.97 27.44
C ASP A 484 -6.42 -7.19 28.63
N VAL A 485 -5.19 -7.66 28.38
CA VAL A 485 -4.18 -7.81 29.44
C VAL A 485 -3.78 -6.47 30.03
N MET A 486 -3.61 -5.44 29.20
CA MET A 486 -3.28 -4.08 29.68
C MET A 486 -4.42 -3.51 30.51
N GLU A 487 -5.66 -3.68 30.07
CA GLU A 487 -6.85 -3.23 30.80
C GLU A 487 -6.95 -3.93 32.17
N ASN A 488 -6.74 -5.24 32.23
CA ASN A 488 -6.74 -6.01 33.47
C ASN A 488 -5.58 -5.61 34.40
N MET A 489 -4.37 -5.42 33.88
CA MET A 489 -3.20 -5.03 34.68
C MET A 489 -3.36 -3.61 35.25
N MET A 490 -3.93 -2.69 34.47
CA MET A 490 -4.29 -1.34 34.94
C MET A 490 -5.38 -1.39 36.02
N CYS A 491 -6.31 -2.35 35.96
CA CYS A 491 -7.30 -2.57 37.01
C CYS A 491 -6.66 -3.09 38.31
N ASP A 492 -5.82 -4.12 38.23
CA ASP A 492 -5.23 -4.82 39.38
C ASP A 492 -4.27 -3.94 40.19
N LEU A 493 -3.51 -3.07 39.52
CA LEU A 493 -2.52 -2.24 40.20
C LEU A 493 -3.16 -1.16 41.10
N GLY A 494 -4.47 -0.91 40.98
CA GLY A 494 -5.15 0.16 41.73
C GLY A 494 -4.64 1.57 41.37
N ILE A 495 -3.71 1.66 40.43
CA ILE A 495 -3.21 2.88 39.78
C ILE A 495 -4.21 3.28 38.70
N GLY A 496 -5.48 3.28 39.06
CA GLY A 496 -6.55 3.94 38.33
C GLY A 496 -6.66 5.37 38.84
N GLY A 497 -5.54 6.08 38.97
CA GLY A 497 -5.58 7.52 38.77
C GLY A 497 -5.51 7.72 37.27
N PHE A 498 -6.52 8.36 36.69
CA PHE A 498 -6.70 8.68 35.27
C PHE A 498 -7.19 7.49 34.45
N MET A 499 -8.45 7.44 34.00
CA MET A 499 -9.21 8.52 33.36
C MET A 499 -10.69 8.39 33.75
N GLY A 500 -11.05 8.90 34.93
CA GLY A 500 -12.44 9.12 35.29
C GLY A 500 -13.01 10.34 34.55
N ILE A 501 -14.15 10.84 35.03
CA ILE A 501 -14.71 12.12 34.61
C ILE A 501 -13.75 13.33 34.75
N GLU A 502 -12.61 13.18 35.43
CA GLU A 502 -11.66 14.26 35.78
C GLU A 502 -10.92 14.88 34.59
N ASP A 503 -10.68 14.10 33.53
CA ASP A 503 -10.08 14.61 32.30
C ASP A 503 -11.12 15.23 31.34
N ILE A 504 -12.40 15.09 31.68
CA ILE A 504 -13.53 15.56 30.88
C ILE A 504 -13.85 16.99 31.29
N LYS A 505 -13.51 17.94 30.42
CA LYS A 505 -13.68 19.37 30.67
C LYS A 505 -14.95 19.93 30.02
N PRO A 506 -15.55 20.98 30.59
CA PRO A 506 -16.67 21.71 29.96
C PRO A 506 -16.39 22.06 28.50
N GLY A 507 -17.38 21.89 27.63
CA GLY A 507 -17.30 22.13 26.19
C GLY A 507 -16.89 20.91 25.33
N MET A 508 -16.51 19.79 25.94
CA MET A 508 -16.22 18.55 25.19
C MET A 508 -17.47 18.00 24.51
N LYS A 509 -17.32 17.53 23.27
CA LYS A 509 -18.42 16.96 22.49
C LYS A 509 -18.79 15.58 23.02
N ILE A 510 -20.09 15.33 23.11
CA ILE A 510 -20.63 14.04 23.56
C ILE A 510 -21.53 13.41 22.49
N ASP A 511 -21.53 12.09 22.46
CA ASP A 511 -22.46 11.26 21.68
C ASP A 511 -23.16 10.31 22.65
N LEU A 512 -24.50 10.32 22.62
CA LEU A 512 -25.35 9.56 23.50
C LEU A 512 -26.28 8.66 22.71
N GLN A 513 -26.42 7.43 23.18
CA GLN A 513 -27.34 6.46 22.61
C GLN A 513 -28.11 5.77 23.73
N LEU A 514 -29.43 5.83 23.69
CA LEU A 514 -30.26 5.15 24.69
C LEU A 514 -30.28 3.64 24.43
N VAL A 515 -30.11 2.83 25.47
CA VAL A 515 -30.20 1.37 25.36
C VAL A 515 -31.64 1.00 25.03
N GLY A 516 -31.86 0.34 23.88
CA GLY A 516 -33.18 0.05 23.31
C GLY A 516 -33.64 0.99 22.19
N GLN A 517 -32.89 2.04 21.88
CA GLN A 517 -33.05 2.90 20.69
C GLN A 517 -31.73 2.98 19.91
N GLU A 518 -31.27 1.83 19.41
CA GLU A 518 -29.95 1.70 18.77
C GLU A 518 -29.83 2.50 17.46
N ASP A 519 -30.92 2.91 16.81
CA ASP A 519 -30.84 3.71 15.56
C ASP A 519 -30.77 5.23 15.78
N VAL A 520 -30.81 5.72 17.02
CA VAL A 520 -30.89 7.17 17.31
C VAL A 520 -29.74 7.65 18.18
N GLN A 521 -28.84 8.44 17.58
CA GLN A 521 -27.76 9.15 18.26
C GLN A 521 -28.16 10.59 18.63
N TYR A 522 -27.79 10.96 19.85
CA TYR A 522 -28.02 12.28 20.44
C TYR A 522 -26.68 12.95 20.69
N LEU A 523 -26.32 13.88 19.80
CA LEU A 523 -25.11 14.68 19.91
C LEU A 523 -25.31 15.84 20.88
N GLY A 524 -24.24 16.22 21.56
CA GLY A 524 -24.30 17.23 22.60
C GLY A 524 -22.95 17.76 23.04
N GLU A 525 -22.97 18.50 24.14
CA GLU A 525 -21.77 19.04 24.79
C GLU A 525 -21.82 18.83 26.30
N LEU A 526 -20.65 18.65 26.90
CA LEU A 526 -20.51 18.68 28.35
C LEU A 526 -20.68 20.11 28.86
N ILE A 527 -21.61 20.30 29.80
CA ILE A 527 -21.79 21.55 30.53
C ILE A 527 -20.83 21.61 31.73
N GLU A 528 -20.87 20.59 32.59
CA GLU A 528 -20.14 20.58 33.86
C GLU A 528 -19.82 19.14 34.30
N GLN A 529 -18.71 18.98 35.02
CA GLN A 529 -18.35 17.74 35.68
C GLN A 529 -18.95 17.69 37.09
N LEU A 530 -19.65 16.60 37.45
CA LEU A 530 -20.29 16.42 38.75
C LEU A 530 -19.56 15.34 39.56
N PRO A 531 -19.64 15.33 40.92
CA PRO A 531 -18.94 14.33 41.74
C PRO A 531 -19.27 12.86 41.40
N GLU A 532 -20.49 12.60 40.89
CA GLU A 532 -20.94 11.25 40.51
C GLU A 532 -21.33 11.13 39.03
N GLY A 533 -20.83 12.03 38.17
CA GLY A 533 -21.20 11.98 36.75
C GLY A 533 -20.93 13.24 35.94
N LEU A 534 -21.71 13.45 34.90
CA LEU A 534 -21.56 14.55 33.94
C LEU A 534 -22.90 15.25 33.73
N LEU A 535 -22.87 16.57 33.65
CA LEU A 535 -24.00 17.39 33.20
C LEU A 535 -23.78 17.70 31.72
N VAL A 536 -24.73 17.31 30.87
CA VAL A 536 -24.60 17.43 29.42
C VAL A 536 -25.81 18.13 28.80
N SER A 537 -25.61 18.74 27.64
CA SER A 537 -26.68 19.30 26.82
C SER A 537 -26.81 18.52 25.51
N CYS A 538 -28.01 18.11 25.13
CA CYS A 538 -28.27 17.45 23.86
C CYS A 538 -28.86 18.41 22.83
N GLN A 539 -28.36 18.39 21.59
CA GLN A 539 -28.86 19.26 20.51
C GLN A 539 -30.28 18.91 20.07
N LYS A 540 -30.63 17.62 20.09
CA LYS A 540 -31.97 17.12 19.76
C LYS A 540 -32.80 16.98 21.03
N LYS A 541 -34.12 17.21 20.92
CA LYS A 541 -35.07 17.01 22.02
C LYS A 541 -35.09 15.52 22.40
N LEU A 542 -34.58 15.22 23.60
CA LEU A 542 -34.49 13.88 24.17
C LEU A 542 -35.52 13.77 25.30
N THR A 543 -36.43 12.79 25.25
CA THR A 543 -37.46 12.60 26.28
C THR A 543 -37.10 11.38 27.12
N VAL A 544 -36.70 11.61 28.38
CA VAL A 544 -36.39 10.53 29.35
C VAL A 544 -37.34 10.64 30.54
N ASN A 545 -38.15 9.62 30.78
CA ASN A 545 -39.05 9.55 31.94
C ASN A 545 -38.31 8.93 33.14
N GLY A 546 -37.78 9.77 34.03
CA GLY A 546 -37.00 9.32 35.19
C GLY A 546 -35.55 9.04 34.81
N SER A 547 -35.11 7.78 34.88
CA SER A 547 -33.74 7.36 34.55
C SER A 547 -33.72 6.29 33.47
N ALA A 548 -32.84 6.41 32.48
CA ALA A 548 -32.64 5.41 31.42
C ALA A 548 -31.17 5.00 31.31
N SER A 549 -30.91 3.79 30.82
CA SER A 549 -29.55 3.36 30.49
C SER A 549 -29.15 3.91 29.13
N CYS A 550 -27.91 4.37 29.01
CA CYS A 550 -27.34 4.92 27.79
C CYS A 550 -25.90 4.45 27.60
N MET A 551 -25.47 4.43 26.34
CA MET A 551 -24.06 4.49 25.98
C MET A 551 -23.68 5.95 25.84
N LEU A 552 -22.56 6.34 26.43
CA LEU A 552 -22.02 7.69 26.37
C LEU A 552 -20.63 7.62 25.75
N GLN A 553 -20.38 8.46 24.75
CA GLN A 553 -19.05 8.73 24.26
C GLN A 553 -18.71 10.20 24.49
N VAL A 554 -17.53 10.48 25.04
CA VAL A 554 -17.02 11.84 25.24
C VAL A 554 -15.73 12.00 24.46
N THR A 555 -15.66 13.02 23.62
CA THR A 555 -14.45 13.34 22.85
C THR A 555 -13.61 14.38 23.58
N ALA A 556 -12.40 13.99 24.00
CA ALA A 556 -11.41 14.86 24.61
C ALA A 556 -10.13 14.88 23.75
N GLY A 557 -10.02 15.85 22.85
CA GLY A 557 -8.89 15.94 21.92
C GLY A 557 -8.80 14.70 21.01
N ASN A 558 -7.68 13.97 21.07
CA ASN A 558 -7.47 12.74 20.29
C ASN A 558 -8.08 11.48 20.95
N ILE A 559 -8.63 11.61 22.16
CA ILE A 559 -9.08 10.49 22.97
C ILE A 559 -10.60 10.46 23.00
N LEU A 560 -11.18 9.28 22.75
CA LEU A 560 -12.61 9.00 22.89
C LEU A 560 -12.84 8.14 24.13
N TYR A 561 -13.64 8.64 25.05
CA TYR A 561 -14.02 7.94 26.27
C TYR A 561 -15.40 7.32 26.05
N CYS A 562 -15.51 6.00 26.09
CA CYS A 562 -16.74 5.27 25.79
C CYS A 562 -17.24 4.53 27.05
N TRP A 563 -18.41 4.89 27.54
CA TRP A 563 -19.15 4.13 28.54
C TRP A 563 -20.25 3.34 27.87
N ASP A 564 -20.14 2.01 27.89
CA ASP A 564 -21.18 1.13 27.35
C ASP A 564 -22.42 1.04 28.28
N LYS A 565 -22.29 1.49 29.54
CA LYS A 565 -23.38 1.52 30.53
C LYS A 565 -23.27 2.74 31.45
N ALA A 566 -24.01 3.79 31.13
CA ALA A 566 -24.24 4.97 31.97
C ALA A 566 -25.74 5.21 32.18
N THR A 567 -26.12 5.95 33.22
CA THR A 567 -27.54 6.25 33.50
C THR A 567 -27.82 7.72 33.23
N ILE A 568 -28.77 8.02 32.35
CA ILE A 568 -29.18 9.40 32.02
C ILE A 568 -30.51 9.75 32.71
N SER A 569 -30.60 10.97 33.24
CA SER A 569 -31.80 11.54 33.87
C SER A 569 -31.96 13.01 33.48
N PRO A 570 -33.18 13.55 33.36
CA PRO A 570 -33.39 14.95 32.99
C PRO A 570 -32.96 15.88 34.13
N ALA A 571 -32.30 16.99 33.77
CA ALA A 571 -31.83 18.02 34.70
C ALA A 571 -32.45 19.39 34.37
N PRO A 572 -33.78 19.56 34.55
CA PRO A 572 -34.52 20.74 34.10
C PRO A 572 -34.08 22.05 34.77
N GLU A 573 -33.44 21.95 35.94
CA GLU A 573 -32.81 23.05 36.66
C GLU A 573 -31.64 23.72 35.91
N SER A 574 -31.06 23.05 34.91
CA SER A 574 -29.94 23.52 34.09
C SER A 574 -30.29 23.79 32.63
N GLY A 575 -31.58 23.70 32.25
CA GLY A 575 -32.11 23.98 30.90
C GLY A 575 -32.99 22.86 30.33
N GLU A 576 -33.85 23.19 29.34
CA GLU A 576 -34.79 22.21 28.72
C GLU A 576 -34.08 21.04 28.02
N HIS A 577 -32.83 21.24 27.60
CA HIS A 577 -31.99 20.25 26.91
C HIS A 577 -30.88 19.67 27.79
N ALA A 578 -30.92 19.90 29.11
CA ALA A 578 -29.88 19.45 30.04
C ALA A 578 -30.23 18.10 30.68
N PHE A 579 -29.23 17.22 30.76
CA PHE A 579 -29.35 15.89 31.33
C PHE A 579 -28.17 15.60 32.25
N ARG A 580 -28.46 14.90 33.36
CA ARG A 580 -27.49 14.39 34.30
C ARG A 580 -27.20 12.94 33.95
N ILE A 581 -25.95 12.65 33.64
CA ILE A 581 -25.46 11.30 33.40
C ILE A 581 -24.72 10.83 34.64
N THR A 582 -25.25 9.83 35.32
CA THR A 582 -24.57 9.13 36.41
C THR A 582 -23.71 8.01 35.81
N ILE A 583 -22.42 8.05 36.12
CA ILE A 583 -21.42 7.12 35.60
C ILE A 583 -20.95 6.24 36.75
N THR A 584 -21.33 4.96 36.71
CA THR A 584 -20.94 3.96 37.73
C THR A 584 -19.88 2.99 37.23
N THR A 585 -19.52 3.09 35.94
CA THR A 585 -18.57 2.22 35.25
C THR A 585 -17.41 3.03 34.68
N ARG A 586 -16.27 2.38 34.40
CA ARG A 586 -15.10 3.04 33.80
C ARG A 586 -15.28 3.14 32.27
N PRO A 587 -14.78 4.21 31.62
CA PRO A 587 -14.81 4.31 30.17
C PRO A 587 -13.77 3.38 29.55
N ARG A 588 -14.10 2.81 28.39
CA ARG A 588 -13.10 2.34 27.42
C ARG A 588 -12.50 3.55 26.72
N ILE A 589 -11.18 3.62 26.66
CA ILE A 589 -10.44 4.77 26.14
C ILE A 589 -9.87 4.38 24.78
N ASN A 590 -10.37 5.02 23.73
CA ASN A 590 -9.94 4.76 22.36
C ASN A 590 -9.17 5.99 21.84
N ASN A 591 -7.92 5.81 21.45
CA ASN A 591 -7.24 6.81 20.62
C ASN A 591 -7.89 6.84 19.24
N ARG A 592 -8.40 8.01 18.83
CA ARG A 592 -9.15 8.15 17.58
C ARG A 592 -8.23 8.20 16.35
N ARG A 593 -6.96 8.58 16.51
CA ARG A 593 -6.03 8.88 15.41
C ARG A 593 -4.57 8.57 15.79
N LYS A 594 -3.78 8.10 14.81
CA LYS A 594 -2.32 7.86 14.90
C LYS A 594 -1.52 9.05 15.40
N TYR A 595 -1.90 10.24 14.93
CA TYR A 595 -1.21 11.49 15.21
C TYR A 595 -2.20 12.56 15.67
N PRO A 596 -1.79 13.42 16.61
CA PRO A 596 -2.61 14.57 16.98
C PRO A 596 -2.79 15.47 15.75
N ARG A 597 -3.95 16.14 15.68
CA ARG A 597 -4.22 17.12 14.63
C ARG A 597 -4.12 18.51 15.21
N MET A 598 -3.48 19.39 14.47
CA MET A 598 -3.48 20.81 14.77
C MET A 598 -4.46 21.51 13.85
N ASP A 599 -5.29 22.38 14.42
CA ASP A 599 -6.18 23.22 13.62
C ASP A 599 -5.36 24.24 12.82
N LEU A 600 -5.81 24.49 11.60
CA LEU A 600 -5.24 25.48 10.70
C LEU A 600 -6.37 26.33 10.14
N ASN A 601 -6.03 27.51 9.63
CA ASN A 601 -7.00 28.39 8.96
C ASN A 601 -6.38 29.07 7.72
N ASN A 602 -5.32 28.48 7.18
CA ASN A 602 -4.66 28.96 5.97
C ASN A 602 -5.57 28.79 4.77
N THR A 603 -5.61 29.77 3.87
CA THR A 603 -6.22 29.57 2.54
C THR A 603 -5.39 28.57 1.75
N CYS A 604 -6.04 27.72 0.95
CA CYS A 604 -5.36 26.71 0.14
C CYS A 604 -6.04 26.51 -1.22
N THR A 605 -5.29 25.97 -2.16
CA THR A 605 -5.79 25.58 -3.49
C THR A 605 -5.74 24.07 -3.66
N ILE A 606 -6.81 23.45 -4.14
CA ILE A 606 -6.94 22.01 -4.37
C ILE A 606 -6.98 21.71 -5.86
N LYS A 607 -6.26 20.67 -6.28
CA LYS A 607 -6.24 20.16 -7.64
C LYS A 607 -6.40 18.64 -7.62
N PHE A 608 -7.26 18.07 -8.46
CA PHE A 608 -7.29 16.61 -8.64
C PHE A 608 -6.10 16.18 -9.49
N LYS A 609 -5.43 15.06 -9.19
CA LYS A 609 -4.23 14.62 -9.94
C LYS A 609 -4.46 14.49 -11.46
N ASN A 610 -5.70 14.22 -11.88
CA ASN A 610 -6.08 14.03 -13.28
C ASN A 610 -6.80 15.24 -13.91
N SER A 611 -6.80 16.41 -13.26
CA SER A 611 -7.48 17.62 -13.75
C SER A 611 -6.66 18.87 -13.49
N ASP A 612 -6.66 19.80 -14.45
CA ASP A 612 -6.06 21.13 -14.30
C ASP A 612 -6.95 22.15 -13.59
N THR A 613 -8.15 21.74 -13.15
CA THR A 613 -9.07 22.64 -12.45
C THR A 613 -8.64 22.82 -11.00
N GLU A 614 -8.49 24.08 -10.59
CA GLU A 614 -8.16 24.47 -9.22
C GLU A 614 -9.41 24.91 -8.46
N TYR A 615 -9.50 24.49 -7.20
CA TYR A 615 -10.60 24.82 -6.29
C TYR A 615 -10.04 25.56 -5.08
N ALA A 616 -10.68 26.67 -4.72
CA ALA A 616 -10.32 27.42 -3.52
C ALA A 616 -10.89 26.73 -2.27
N ALA A 617 -10.07 26.58 -1.25
CA ALA A 617 -10.44 25.97 0.01
C ALA A 617 -9.72 26.67 1.17
N THR A 618 -10.08 26.31 2.40
CA THR A 618 -9.38 26.75 3.61
C THR A 618 -9.00 25.52 4.42
N MET A 619 -7.78 25.45 4.93
CA MET A 619 -7.38 24.37 5.82
C MET A 619 -8.27 24.33 7.06
N GLU A 620 -8.60 23.13 7.52
CA GLU A 620 -9.31 22.91 8.78
C GLU A 620 -8.34 22.36 9.83
N ASN A 621 -7.62 21.30 9.48
CA ASN A 621 -6.63 20.69 10.36
C ASN A 621 -5.56 19.92 9.57
N ILE A 622 -4.42 19.69 10.22
CA ILE A 622 -3.31 18.91 9.67
C ILE A 622 -2.73 17.97 10.73
N SER A 623 -2.28 16.80 10.30
CA SER A 623 -1.46 15.85 11.05
C SER A 623 -0.38 15.26 10.15
N ALA A 624 0.53 14.47 10.73
CA ALA A 624 1.63 13.87 9.99
C ALA A 624 1.16 12.99 8.81
N ASN A 625 0.01 12.33 8.92
CA ASN A 625 -0.50 11.38 7.93
C ASN A 625 -1.78 11.83 7.21
N GLY A 626 -2.22 13.06 7.43
CA GLY A 626 -3.52 13.48 6.91
C GLY A 626 -3.82 14.95 7.15
N PHE A 627 -4.83 15.44 6.44
CA PHE A 627 -5.28 16.81 6.56
C PHE A 627 -6.76 16.90 6.25
N ALA A 628 -7.38 18.01 6.63
CA ALA A 628 -8.72 18.33 6.23
C ALA A 628 -8.81 19.79 5.79
N PHE A 629 -9.71 20.05 4.85
CA PHE A 629 -9.98 21.39 4.34
C PHE A 629 -11.48 21.60 4.16
N LEU A 630 -11.86 22.88 4.21
CA LEU A 630 -13.19 23.41 4.00
C LEU A 630 -13.30 23.89 2.56
N ALA A 631 -14.27 23.37 1.81
CA ALA A 631 -14.56 23.75 0.44
C ALA A 631 -16.05 24.04 0.26
N THR A 632 -16.41 24.94 -0.66
CA THR A 632 -17.81 25.23 -1.00
C THR A 632 -18.30 24.45 -2.20
N ASP A 633 -17.39 23.83 -2.95
CA ASP A 633 -17.72 23.12 -4.20
C ASP A 633 -18.28 21.73 -3.93
N LYS A 634 -19.46 21.47 -4.50
CA LYS A 634 -20.20 20.21 -4.31
C LYS A 634 -19.50 18.98 -4.91
N ILE A 635 -18.51 19.18 -5.78
CA ILE A 635 -17.77 18.09 -6.43
C ILE A 635 -17.16 17.12 -5.41
N PHE A 636 -16.64 17.64 -4.29
CA PHE A 636 -15.98 16.84 -3.26
C PHE A 636 -16.90 15.83 -2.56
N THR A 637 -18.23 16.04 -2.60
CA THR A 637 -19.21 15.10 -2.05
C THR A 637 -19.24 13.74 -2.77
N GLN A 638 -18.82 13.70 -4.04
CA GLN A 638 -18.79 12.49 -4.87
C GLN A 638 -17.37 11.99 -5.14
N SER A 639 -16.35 12.64 -4.58
CA SER A 639 -14.94 12.37 -4.89
C SER A 639 -14.24 11.47 -3.88
N LYS A 640 -14.97 10.58 -3.19
CA LYS A 640 -14.34 9.60 -2.29
C LYS A 640 -13.36 8.73 -3.08
N ASN A 641 -12.18 8.49 -2.51
CA ASN A 641 -11.03 7.79 -3.11
C ASN A 641 -10.32 8.52 -4.26
N ALA A 642 -10.68 9.78 -4.56
CA ALA A 642 -9.95 10.57 -5.52
C ALA A 642 -8.65 11.12 -4.93
N ASP A 643 -7.60 11.15 -5.74
CA ASP A 643 -6.30 11.70 -5.36
C ASP A 643 -6.24 13.20 -5.70
N VAL A 644 -5.85 13.99 -4.70
CA VAL A 644 -5.76 15.45 -4.75
C VAL A 644 -4.37 15.94 -4.35
N ILE A 645 -4.02 17.11 -4.85
CA ILE A 645 -2.86 17.90 -4.46
C ILE A 645 -3.41 19.19 -3.85
N ILE A 646 -2.94 19.53 -2.65
CA ILE A 646 -3.25 20.76 -1.96
C ILE A 646 -2.01 21.64 -1.89
N THR A 647 -2.19 22.94 -2.15
CA THR A 647 -1.16 23.96 -1.90
C THR A 647 -1.67 24.91 -0.83
N ILE A 648 -1.02 24.90 0.32
CA ILE A 648 -1.33 25.74 1.48
C ILE A 648 -0.60 27.07 1.35
N HIS A 649 -1.33 28.18 1.36
CA HIS A 649 -0.77 29.52 1.27
C HIS A 649 -0.35 30.01 2.67
N ASP A 650 0.80 30.71 2.74
CA ASP A 650 1.36 31.25 3.98
C ASP A 650 1.57 30.22 5.10
N PHE A 651 1.94 28.98 4.74
CA PHE A 651 2.21 27.94 5.72
C PHE A 651 3.56 28.16 6.42
N ALA A 652 3.60 27.91 7.74
CA ALA A 652 4.80 28.10 8.56
C ALA A 652 5.99 27.23 8.11
N LEU A 653 5.72 26.13 7.41
CA LEU A 653 6.73 25.30 6.74
C LEU A 653 6.68 25.53 5.22
N PRO A 654 7.43 26.51 4.68
CA PRO A 654 7.34 26.88 3.26
C PRO A 654 7.78 25.77 2.29
N ASN A 655 8.63 24.84 2.73
CA ASN A 655 9.06 23.69 1.93
C ASN A 655 8.09 22.49 1.98
N HIS A 656 7.06 22.56 2.83
CA HIS A 656 6.07 21.50 3.04
C HIS A 656 4.64 22.02 2.89
N ASN A 657 4.47 23.06 2.07
CA ASN A 657 3.18 23.69 1.84
C ASN A 657 2.37 23.02 0.72
N VAL A 658 2.98 22.13 -0.07
CA VAL A 658 2.30 21.29 -1.06
C VAL A 658 2.18 19.88 -0.52
N LEU A 659 0.96 19.33 -0.46
CA LEU A 659 0.70 17.99 0.06
C LEU A 659 -0.11 17.19 -0.95
N GLU A 660 0.18 15.90 -1.04
CA GLU A 660 -0.65 14.95 -1.76
C GLU A 660 -1.56 14.23 -0.77
N GLY A 661 -2.79 13.95 -1.16
CA GLY A 661 -3.68 13.15 -0.34
C GLY A 661 -4.81 12.51 -1.11
N ARG A 662 -5.31 11.40 -0.58
CA ARG A 662 -6.52 10.72 -1.07
C ARG A 662 -7.71 11.13 -0.22
N ILE A 663 -8.81 11.54 -0.85
CA ILE A 663 -10.04 11.89 -0.15
C ILE A 663 -10.65 10.62 0.47
N ILE A 664 -10.76 10.60 1.79
CA ILE A 664 -11.32 9.45 2.53
C ILE A 664 -12.73 9.72 3.04
N ARG A 665 -13.10 10.99 3.27
CA ARG A 665 -14.42 11.40 3.74
C ARG A 665 -14.74 12.83 3.32
N CYS A 666 -16.03 13.12 3.16
CA CYS A 666 -16.55 14.47 2.99
C CYS A 666 -17.81 14.60 3.87
N SER A 667 -17.89 15.64 4.67
CA SER A 667 -19.04 15.95 5.54
C SER A 667 -19.61 17.31 5.15
N ASP A 668 -20.94 17.42 5.08
CA ASP A 668 -21.64 18.67 4.75
C ASP A 668 -22.03 19.40 6.05
N ASP A 669 -21.62 20.66 6.18
CA ASP A 669 -22.06 21.56 7.23
C ASP A 669 -22.67 22.82 6.59
N ASN A 670 -23.98 22.76 6.30
CA ASN A 670 -24.77 23.88 5.78
C ASN A 670 -24.18 24.56 4.52
N GLY A 671 -23.66 23.78 3.57
CA GLY A 671 -23.08 24.30 2.33
C GLY A 671 -21.57 24.57 2.40
N LEU A 672 -20.93 24.25 3.52
CA LEU A 672 -19.48 24.18 3.67
C LEU A 672 -19.07 22.71 3.85
N TYR A 673 -18.28 22.18 2.92
CA TYR A 673 -17.86 20.78 2.91
C TYR A 673 -16.52 20.61 3.62
N ILE A 674 -16.51 19.79 4.68
CA ILE A 674 -15.30 19.35 5.36
C ILE A 674 -14.78 18.09 4.65
N VAL A 675 -13.69 18.22 3.92
CA VAL A 675 -13.07 17.14 3.16
C VAL A 675 -11.85 16.64 3.92
N GLY A 676 -11.88 15.38 4.32
CA GLY A 676 -10.75 14.71 4.97
C GLY A 676 -9.92 13.92 3.97
N CYS A 677 -8.61 14.15 3.98
CA CYS A 677 -7.63 13.50 3.12
C CYS A 677 -6.59 12.73 3.95
N GLN A 678 -6.15 11.60 3.41
CA GLN A 678 -5.05 10.81 3.93
C GLN A 678 -3.83 10.99 3.02
N MET A 679 -2.67 11.29 3.61
CA MET A 679 -1.41 11.38 2.88
C MET A 679 -0.91 9.98 2.52
N PRO A 680 -0.16 9.82 1.41
CA PRO A 680 0.42 8.52 1.03
C PRO A 680 1.53 8.06 1.98
N GLU A 681 2.25 8.99 2.63
CA GLU A 681 3.31 8.71 3.59
C GLU A 681 3.21 9.66 4.78
N ASP A 682 3.76 9.25 5.94
CA ASP A 682 3.85 10.08 7.13
C ASP A 682 4.89 11.21 6.92
N ASN A 683 4.48 12.46 7.10
CA ASN A 683 5.36 13.62 7.01
C ASN A 683 5.90 14.01 8.40
N PHE A 684 7.14 13.61 8.68
CA PHE A 684 7.83 13.85 9.95
C PHE A 684 8.03 15.33 10.30
N TYR A 685 8.21 16.21 9.31
CA TYR A 685 8.36 17.65 9.56
C TYR A 685 7.05 18.29 10.01
N ILE A 686 5.94 17.83 9.44
CA ILE A 686 4.60 18.24 9.88
C ILE A 686 4.29 17.65 11.26
N LEU A 687 4.72 16.42 11.55
CA LEU A 687 4.60 15.83 12.89
C LEU A 687 5.27 16.71 13.95
N GLU A 688 6.55 17.02 13.76
CA GLU A 688 7.33 17.84 14.70
C GLU A 688 6.74 19.24 14.86
N TYR A 689 6.25 19.84 13.76
CA TYR A 689 5.56 21.12 13.80
C TYR A 689 4.26 21.07 14.59
N VAL A 690 3.43 20.05 14.38
CA VAL A 690 2.16 19.86 15.09
C VAL A 690 2.40 19.64 16.59
N GLU A 691 3.35 18.76 16.95
CA GLU A 691 3.68 18.47 18.35
C GLU A 691 4.21 19.71 19.09
N ASN A 692 5.09 20.50 18.45
CA ASN A 692 5.64 21.71 19.04
C ASN A 692 4.62 22.83 19.28
N ASN A 693 3.53 22.85 18.51
CA ASN A 693 2.48 23.86 18.65
C ASN A 693 1.33 23.40 19.57
N LEU A 694 1.12 22.09 19.73
CA LEU A 694 0.14 21.55 20.68
C LEU A 694 0.66 21.50 22.14
N ASN A 695 1.98 21.47 22.32
CA ASN A 695 2.64 21.46 23.64
C ASN A 695 2.93 22.86 24.21
N LYS A 696 2.51 23.94 23.52
CA LYS A 696 2.56 25.33 23.98
C LYS A 696 1.17 25.80 24.41
#